data_AF-A0A261BZJ2-F1
#
_entry.id   AF-A0A261BZJ2-F1
#
_cell.length_a   1.000
_cell.length_b   1.000
_cell.length_c   1.000
_cell.angle_alpha   90.00
_cell.angle_beta   90.00
_cell.angle_gamma   90.00
#
_symmetry.space_group_name_H-M   'P 1'
#
loop_
_entity.id
_entity.type
_entity.pdbx_description
1 polymer ?
#
loop_
_entity_poly.entity_id
_entity_poly.type
_entity_poly.pdbx_seq_one_letter_code
_entity_poly.pdbx_strand_id
1 'polypeptide(L)'
;MNRSPPLSYESLKSVLGQIDPNTRFRLFSRIPTIRPTDKVVPLRIQKLSARNNKFKVNDTEYEVGIYKKYPPGMTPPRVKEVNNAGGLLCDLDQYGFDDDSGNNVLTPGDVDLRDERLSVTIGDPGYYQRDERIPDLEKKLEESRRKIEFVECFGPIPDVLEDDLDHDEFELRKLVQEFLSASRNDTSERPPEFERARKLAHDELSGDIKNQMAKLQPFYSRRDDAPVPYESFIQLTVSSRRQEHIERVQYNKKLHESAKYISTRFFGNRCHPVHIKLLNLCWNTIMRLPVGLRLKIEEIERGMNIHLLQRSLTPLLDAPLKRLITIVNNNEDFECSILQEARYLEVFESLPYEILPPVVLNLQNLKFHKVSQIENSWSVEDFLLVIKNWVESGKKVGSCYSFGTSEHVKNIILGKITEEYKDAETGDAFVSIPTIFNNQVKVSIEEHQGMNRWVLKFQVLPIERALQRKIEFVESFGPIPEVLEDDMDYNEFELQKLVQGFLDGTLKSTTERPPEFERARKMAHDKLGGKIKNQMAKLRPFYFRRDGIMRLPVGLRLKIDEIDRRMDIHFLQRSFAPLLDAPLKRLYAFVNNDEDFESSILQEARYLEVFEGLSYQIRPPVILNLQNLSFHQISRLDNSWSVEDFLLVIKNWVESGKKVGSCYSFDIREHVKNAILGKITEAYEDAKTGDTFISIPTRFNNQVKVSIEEHQGINRWSLRSWSLKFEVLPIERASQ
;
A
#
# COMPACT_ATOMS: atom_id res chain seq x y z
N MET A 1 -37.42 -2.75 31.42
CA MET A 1 -36.42 -1.83 30.83
C MET A 1 -37.08 -1.11 29.66
N ASN A 2 -37.26 0.21 29.74
CA ASN A 2 -37.74 1.00 28.61
C ASN A 2 -36.67 0.96 27.52
N ARG A 3 -37.01 0.40 26.35
CA ARG A 3 -36.12 0.46 25.18
C ARG A 3 -36.00 1.93 24.77
N SER A 4 -34.76 2.42 24.67
CA SER A 4 -34.48 3.74 24.09
C SER A 4 -35.17 3.88 22.73
N PRO A 5 -35.71 5.06 22.39
CA PRO A 5 -36.34 5.26 21.09
C PRO A 5 -35.37 4.93 19.96
N PRO A 6 -35.83 4.29 18.88
CA PRO A 6 -34.98 3.99 17.74
C PRO A 6 -34.43 5.29 17.14
N LEU A 7 -33.26 5.19 16.50
CA LEU A 7 -32.69 6.31 15.76
C LEU A 7 -33.71 6.87 14.76
N SER A 8 -33.77 8.20 14.65
CA SER A 8 -34.54 8.84 13.58
C SER A 8 -34.05 8.38 12.22
N TYR A 9 -34.91 8.45 11.20
CA TYR A 9 -34.58 8.00 9.85
C TYR A 9 -33.34 8.70 9.27
N GLU A 10 -33.23 10.03 9.45
CA GLU A 10 -32.09 10.81 8.96
C GLU A 10 -30.80 10.57 9.76
N SER A 11 -30.91 10.36 11.08
CA SER A 11 -29.77 9.92 11.90
C SER A 11 -29.27 8.55 11.46
N LEU A 12 -30.18 7.60 11.22
CA LEU A 12 -29.83 6.25 10.77
C LEU A 12 -29.15 6.27 9.40
N LYS A 13 -29.64 7.07 8.44
CA LYS A 13 -28.97 7.26 7.14
C LYS A 13 -27.54 7.76 7.30
N SER A 14 -27.37 8.81 8.12
CA SER A 14 -26.07 9.44 8.35
C SER A 14 -25.08 8.44 8.97
N VAL A 15 -25.53 7.69 9.98
CA VAL A 15 -24.73 6.65 10.63
C VAL A 15 -24.34 5.55 9.64
N LEU A 16 -25.30 4.97 8.91
CA LEU A 16 -25.04 3.92 7.91
C LEU A 16 -24.11 4.41 6.79
N GLY A 17 -24.14 5.69 6.46
CA GLY A 17 -23.27 6.29 5.44
C GLY A 17 -21.78 6.33 5.82
N GLN A 18 -21.47 6.25 7.13
CA GLN A 18 -20.12 6.30 7.68
C GLN A 18 -19.60 4.93 8.15
N ILE A 19 -20.48 3.93 8.30
CA ILE A 19 -20.09 2.58 8.74
C ILE A 19 -19.38 1.82 7.62
N ASP A 20 -18.32 1.09 7.98
CA ASP A 20 -17.62 0.17 7.08
C ASP A 20 -18.58 -0.84 6.38
N PRO A 21 -18.42 -1.09 5.07
CA PRO A 21 -19.27 -2.02 4.32
C PRO A 21 -19.49 -3.40 4.96
N ASN A 22 -18.43 -4.02 5.49
CA ASN A 22 -18.54 -5.36 6.07
C ASN A 22 -19.36 -5.33 7.37
N THR A 23 -19.21 -4.27 8.16
CA THR A 23 -20.06 -4.04 9.33
C THR A 23 -21.51 -3.83 8.93
N ARG A 24 -21.78 -3.06 7.86
CA ARG A 24 -23.14 -2.90 7.32
C ARG A 24 -23.75 -4.22 6.88
N PHE A 25 -22.99 -5.10 6.22
CA PHE A 25 -23.49 -6.42 5.81
C PHE A 25 -23.88 -7.30 7.01
N ARG A 26 -23.10 -7.28 8.10
CA ARG A 26 -23.45 -7.97 9.35
C ARG A 26 -24.71 -7.39 10.01
N LEU A 27 -24.83 -6.07 10.05
CA LEU A 27 -26.04 -5.44 10.58
C LEU A 27 -27.26 -5.75 9.71
N PHE A 28 -27.10 -5.74 8.38
CA PHE A 28 -28.15 -6.07 7.41
C PHE A 28 -28.65 -7.51 7.57
N SER A 29 -27.75 -8.47 7.87
CA SER A 29 -28.14 -9.86 8.10
C SER A 29 -28.92 -10.02 9.39
N ARG A 30 -28.45 -9.39 10.49
CA ARG A 30 -29.00 -9.55 11.86
C ARG A 30 -30.22 -8.69 12.18
N ILE A 31 -30.36 -7.53 11.54
CA ILE A 31 -31.38 -6.53 11.89
C ILE A 31 -32.27 -6.24 10.68
N PRO A 32 -33.44 -6.90 10.54
CA PRO A 32 -34.32 -6.71 9.39
C PRO A 32 -34.84 -5.27 9.21
N THR A 33 -35.05 -4.54 10.30
CA THR A 33 -35.65 -3.19 10.29
C THR A 33 -34.77 -2.12 9.65
N ILE A 34 -33.44 -2.31 9.57
CA ILE A 34 -32.54 -1.34 8.93
C ILE A 34 -32.37 -1.60 7.42
N ARG A 35 -32.82 -2.74 6.90
CA ARG A 35 -32.57 -3.16 5.52
C ARG A 35 -33.07 -2.14 4.47
N PRO A 36 -34.28 -1.56 4.59
CA PRO A 36 -34.74 -0.57 3.61
C PRO A 36 -33.82 0.65 3.59
N THR A 37 -33.47 1.18 4.77
CA THR A 37 -32.57 2.34 4.88
C THR A 37 -31.17 2.01 4.37
N ASP A 38 -30.62 0.83 4.66
CA ASP A 38 -29.30 0.42 4.15
C ASP A 38 -29.24 0.38 2.61
N LYS A 39 -30.33 -0.01 1.95
CA LYS A 39 -30.41 -0.05 0.49
C LYS A 39 -30.54 1.33 -0.15
N VAL A 40 -31.08 2.31 0.58
CA VAL A 40 -31.14 3.72 0.17
C VAL A 40 -29.84 4.46 0.44
N VAL A 41 -29.05 4.06 1.43
CA VAL A 41 -27.78 4.73 1.74
C VAL A 41 -26.67 4.24 0.80
N PRO A 42 -25.93 5.14 0.09
CA PRO A 42 -24.83 4.76 -0.79
C PRO A 42 -23.81 3.86 -0.11
N LEU A 43 -23.35 2.83 -0.82
CA LEU A 43 -22.32 1.91 -0.34
C LEU A 43 -20.98 2.32 -0.95
N ARG A 44 -19.97 2.54 -0.10
CA ARG A 44 -18.61 2.94 -0.51
C ARG A 44 -17.60 1.87 -0.11
N ILE A 45 -16.90 1.31 -1.09
CA ILE A 45 -15.96 0.21 -0.94
C ILE A 45 -14.58 0.69 -1.37
N GLN A 46 -13.58 0.45 -0.54
CA GLN A 46 -12.20 0.82 -0.86
C GLN A 46 -11.60 -0.14 -1.88
N LYS A 47 -11.83 -1.44 -1.72
CA LYS A 47 -11.33 -2.48 -2.63
C LYS A 47 -12.35 -3.59 -2.81
N LEU A 48 -12.65 -3.94 -4.06
CA LEU A 48 -13.47 -5.10 -4.40
C LEU A 48 -12.67 -6.06 -5.28
N SER A 49 -12.77 -7.36 -5.01
CA SER A 49 -12.41 -8.41 -5.96
C SER A 49 -13.39 -9.55 -5.86
N ALA A 50 -13.71 -10.20 -6.97
CA ALA A 50 -14.60 -11.35 -6.99
C ALA A 50 -14.05 -12.46 -7.89
N ARG A 51 -14.39 -13.68 -7.55
CA ARG A 51 -14.15 -14.94 -8.28
C ARG A 51 -15.45 -15.76 -8.25
N ASN A 52 -15.45 -16.93 -8.88
CA ASN A 52 -16.61 -17.81 -8.96
C ASN A 52 -17.31 -18.05 -7.61
N ASN A 53 -16.55 -18.51 -6.60
CA ASN A 53 -17.11 -18.96 -5.31
C ASN A 53 -16.69 -18.05 -4.13
N LYS A 54 -16.04 -16.91 -4.41
CA LYS A 54 -15.63 -15.97 -3.36
C LYS A 54 -15.57 -14.54 -3.83
N PHE A 55 -15.73 -13.61 -2.90
CA PHE A 55 -15.45 -12.19 -3.12
C PHE A 55 -14.85 -11.56 -1.88
N LYS A 56 -14.14 -10.45 -2.07
CA LYS A 56 -13.45 -9.72 -1.01
C LYS A 56 -13.84 -8.27 -1.06
N VAL A 57 -14.29 -7.75 0.08
CA VAL A 57 -14.65 -6.35 0.28
C VAL A 57 -13.70 -5.77 1.33
N ASN A 58 -12.92 -4.79 0.91
CA ASN A 58 -11.83 -4.22 1.69
C ASN A 58 -10.82 -5.32 2.13
N ASP A 59 -10.77 -5.62 3.42
CA ASP A 59 -9.90 -6.63 4.03
C ASP A 59 -10.63 -7.92 4.45
N THR A 60 -11.94 -8.00 4.19
CA THR A 60 -12.78 -9.16 4.55
C THR A 60 -13.11 -9.99 3.32
N GLU A 61 -12.80 -11.28 3.37
CA GLU A 61 -13.09 -12.27 2.33
C GLU A 61 -14.31 -13.11 2.71
N TYR A 62 -15.16 -13.38 1.72
CA TYR A 62 -16.34 -14.22 1.81
C TYR A 62 -16.16 -15.36 0.81
N GLU A 63 -16.01 -16.58 1.30
CA GLU A 63 -15.78 -17.77 0.47
C GLU A 63 -16.83 -18.83 0.77
N VAL A 64 -17.32 -19.47 -0.28
CA VAL A 64 -18.26 -20.58 -0.19
C VAL A 64 -17.57 -21.86 -0.64
N GLY A 65 -17.62 -22.89 0.20
CA GLY A 65 -17.12 -24.22 -0.10
C GLY A 65 -18.00 -25.32 0.48
N ILE A 66 -17.73 -26.59 0.15
CA ILE A 66 -18.41 -27.75 0.70
C ILE A 66 -17.66 -28.26 1.93
N TYR A 67 -18.36 -28.31 3.05
CA TYR A 67 -17.91 -28.97 4.27
C TYR A 67 -18.42 -30.42 4.29
N LYS A 68 -17.49 -31.38 4.37
CA LYS A 68 -17.82 -32.80 4.49
C LYS A 68 -17.83 -33.21 5.96
N LYS A 69 -19.02 -33.48 6.50
CA LYS A 69 -19.21 -33.91 7.88
C LYS A 69 -19.19 -35.44 7.98
N TYR A 70 -18.05 -35.99 8.37
CA TYR A 70 -17.91 -37.41 8.66
C TYR A 70 -18.37 -37.73 10.09
N PRO A 71 -18.71 -38.99 10.39
CA PRO A 71 -18.88 -39.46 11.76
C PRO A 71 -17.65 -39.16 12.63
N PRO A 72 -17.84 -38.97 13.96
CA PRO A 72 -16.73 -38.73 14.89
C PRO A 72 -15.61 -39.78 14.74
N GLY A 73 -14.35 -39.32 14.71
CA GLY A 73 -13.17 -40.19 14.56
C GLY A 73 -12.88 -40.70 13.14
N MET A 74 -13.84 -40.58 12.20
CA MET A 74 -13.70 -41.09 10.83
C MET A 74 -13.27 -40.03 9.80
N THR A 75 -13.15 -38.76 10.19
CA THR A 75 -12.75 -37.69 9.25
C THR A 75 -11.30 -37.89 8.80
N PRO A 76 -11.03 -38.05 7.49
CA PRO A 76 -9.66 -38.13 6.97
C PRO A 76 -8.88 -36.83 7.22
N PRO A 77 -7.57 -36.88 7.53
CA PRO A 77 -6.77 -35.67 7.81
C PRO A 77 -6.83 -34.60 6.70
N ARG A 78 -6.68 -34.99 5.43
CA ARG A 78 -6.77 -34.04 4.30
C ARG A 78 -8.15 -33.41 4.18
N VAL A 79 -9.21 -34.16 4.47
CA VAL A 79 -10.58 -33.61 4.48
C VAL A 79 -10.73 -32.62 5.63
N LYS A 80 -10.17 -32.90 6.80
CA LYS A 80 -10.18 -31.99 7.95
C LYS A 80 -9.44 -30.69 7.62
N GLU A 81 -8.27 -30.76 6.97
CA GLU A 81 -7.53 -29.60 6.48
C GLU A 81 -8.35 -28.76 5.50
N VAL A 82 -8.95 -29.39 4.49
CA VAL A 82 -9.82 -28.70 3.51
C VAL A 82 -11.03 -28.05 4.17
N ASN A 83 -11.71 -28.77 5.07
CA ASN A 83 -12.84 -28.24 5.84
C ASN A 83 -12.46 -27.02 6.68
N ASN A 84 -11.27 -27.05 7.30
CA ASN A 84 -10.72 -25.95 8.10
C ASN A 84 -10.28 -24.76 7.22
N ALA A 85 -9.82 -25.02 5.99
CA ALA A 85 -9.40 -24.01 5.02
C ALA A 85 -10.55 -23.37 4.23
N GLY A 86 -11.80 -23.56 4.66
CA GLY A 86 -12.99 -22.96 4.05
C GLY A 86 -13.92 -23.94 3.32
N GLY A 87 -13.50 -25.20 3.18
CA GLY A 87 -14.24 -26.25 2.50
C GLY A 87 -13.74 -26.50 1.06
N LEU A 88 -14.29 -27.54 0.44
CA LEU A 88 -13.99 -27.92 -0.94
C LEU A 88 -14.60 -26.91 -1.93
N LEU A 89 -13.82 -26.47 -2.92
CA LEU A 89 -14.24 -25.38 -3.84
C LEU A 89 -14.95 -25.84 -5.11
N CYS A 90 -15.16 -27.15 -5.27
CA CYS A 90 -15.95 -27.76 -6.34
C CYS A 90 -17.26 -28.34 -5.79
N ASP A 91 -18.28 -28.38 -6.63
CA ASP A 91 -19.53 -29.09 -6.34
C ASP A 91 -19.27 -30.62 -6.34
N LEU A 92 -20.21 -31.40 -5.80
CA LEU A 92 -20.09 -32.86 -5.72
C LEU A 92 -21.29 -33.54 -6.37
N ASP A 93 -21.04 -34.62 -7.10
CA ASP A 93 -22.09 -35.52 -7.55
C ASP A 93 -22.61 -36.42 -6.42
N GLN A 94 -23.59 -37.27 -6.73
CA GLN A 94 -24.21 -38.17 -5.76
C GLN A 94 -23.24 -39.20 -5.15
N TYR A 95 -22.12 -39.48 -5.81
CA TYR A 95 -21.09 -40.43 -5.37
C TYR A 95 -19.91 -39.72 -4.71
N GLY A 96 -19.87 -38.39 -4.69
CA GLY A 96 -18.82 -37.59 -4.09
C GLY A 96 -17.62 -37.33 -4.99
N PHE A 97 -17.77 -37.49 -6.32
CA PHE A 97 -16.82 -36.96 -7.31
C PHE A 97 -17.05 -35.47 -7.53
N ASP A 98 -16.01 -34.78 -7.99
CA ASP A 98 -16.09 -33.36 -8.36
C ASP A 98 -17.10 -33.15 -9.51
N ASP A 99 -18.08 -32.27 -9.30
CA ASP A 99 -19.05 -31.85 -10.30
C ASP A 99 -18.69 -30.45 -10.84
N ASP A 100 -18.16 -30.40 -12.06
CA ASP A 100 -17.81 -29.14 -12.72
C ASP A 100 -18.99 -28.46 -13.42
N SER A 101 -20.16 -29.08 -13.46
CA SER A 101 -21.29 -28.58 -14.26
C SER A 101 -21.81 -27.22 -13.79
N GLY A 102 -21.53 -26.80 -12.55
CA GLY A 102 -21.84 -25.45 -12.06
C GLY A 102 -20.79 -24.38 -12.39
N ASN A 103 -19.55 -24.76 -12.71
CA ASN A 103 -18.43 -23.82 -12.79
C ASN A 103 -18.55 -22.81 -13.93
N ASN A 104 -19.14 -23.24 -15.05
CA ASN A 104 -19.23 -22.45 -16.27
C ASN A 104 -20.63 -21.88 -16.56
N VAL A 105 -21.62 -22.17 -15.71
CA VAL A 105 -22.99 -21.65 -15.85
C VAL A 105 -22.99 -20.15 -15.60
N LEU A 106 -23.54 -19.37 -16.53
CA LEU A 106 -23.79 -17.94 -16.36
C LEU A 106 -25.23 -17.72 -15.92
N THR A 107 -25.43 -16.86 -14.91
CA THR A 107 -26.74 -16.41 -14.46
C THR A 107 -26.94 -14.92 -14.76
N PRO A 108 -28.18 -14.44 -14.98
CA PRO A 108 -28.42 -13.02 -15.23
C PRO A 108 -27.75 -12.11 -14.19
N GLY A 109 -27.05 -11.06 -14.65
CA GLY A 109 -26.27 -10.15 -13.82
C GLY A 109 -24.83 -10.58 -13.53
N ASP A 110 -24.44 -11.81 -13.89
CA ASP A 110 -23.03 -12.22 -13.81
C ASP A 110 -22.16 -11.44 -14.81
N VAL A 111 -20.92 -11.17 -14.41
CA VAL A 111 -19.89 -10.57 -15.27
C VAL A 111 -18.92 -11.68 -15.67
N ASP A 112 -18.90 -12.02 -16.95
CA ASP A 112 -17.98 -13.01 -17.49
C ASP A 112 -16.63 -12.36 -17.83
N LEU A 113 -15.59 -12.77 -17.12
CA LEU A 113 -14.21 -12.34 -17.35
C LEU A 113 -13.33 -13.52 -17.80
N ARG A 114 -13.94 -14.58 -18.32
CA ARG A 114 -13.20 -15.70 -18.93
C ARG A 114 -12.69 -15.31 -20.31
N ASP A 115 -11.48 -15.76 -20.61
CA ASP A 115 -10.88 -15.58 -21.92
C ASP A 115 -11.12 -16.85 -22.75
N GLU A 116 -11.86 -16.73 -23.85
CA GLU A 116 -12.20 -17.81 -24.77
C GLU A 116 -10.95 -18.45 -25.41
N ARG A 117 -9.82 -17.73 -25.45
CA ARG A 117 -8.53 -18.28 -25.94
C ARG A 117 -7.88 -19.23 -24.93
N LEU A 118 -8.24 -19.11 -23.65
CA LEU A 118 -7.68 -19.88 -22.54
C LEU A 118 -8.61 -21.01 -22.07
N SER A 119 -9.78 -21.18 -22.67
CA SER A 119 -10.70 -22.28 -22.32
C SER A 119 -10.21 -23.67 -22.75
N VAL A 120 -8.98 -23.79 -23.26
CA VAL A 120 -8.36 -25.02 -23.73
C VAL A 120 -7.18 -25.36 -22.83
N THR A 121 -7.41 -26.11 -21.76
CA THR A 121 -6.48 -27.03 -21.04
C THR A 121 -7.00 -27.39 -19.64
N ILE A 122 -8.30 -27.64 -19.49
CA ILE A 122 -8.72 -28.57 -18.44
C ILE A 122 -8.54 -29.95 -19.08
N GLY A 123 -7.70 -30.80 -18.51
CA GLY A 123 -7.53 -32.17 -18.98
C GLY A 123 -8.88 -32.86 -19.16
N ASP A 124 -8.93 -33.92 -19.97
CA ASP A 124 -10.15 -34.63 -20.35
C ASP A 124 -11.15 -34.70 -19.17
N PRO A 125 -12.34 -34.06 -19.26
CA PRO A 125 -13.28 -33.98 -18.15
C PRO A 125 -13.51 -35.37 -17.55
N GLY A 126 -13.36 -35.47 -16.23
CA GLY A 126 -13.49 -36.77 -15.55
C GLY A 126 -12.29 -37.72 -15.69
N TYR A 127 -11.12 -37.27 -16.17
CA TYR A 127 -9.89 -38.07 -16.14
C TYR A 127 -9.62 -38.64 -14.74
N TYR A 128 -9.81 -37.83 -13.71
CA TYR A 128 -9.63 -38.25 -12.32
C TYR A 128 -10.74 -39.18 -11.81
N GLN A 129 -11.83 -39.37 -12.57
CA GLN A 129 -13.00 -40.19 -12.23
C GLN A 129 -13.05 -41.52 -12.98
N ARG A 130 -12.02 -41.88 -13.76
CA ARG A 130 -11.96 -43.14 -14.53
C ARG A 130 -11.66 -44.34 -13.63
N ASP A 131 -12.41 -45.42 -13.83
CA ASP A 131 -12.28 -46.67 -13.06
C ASP A 131 -10.93 -47.37 -13.26
N GLU A 132 -10.24 -47.11 -14.37
CA GLU A 132 -8.88 -47.62 -14.65
C GLU A 132 -7.86 -47.30 -13.55
N ARG A 133 -8.13 -46.28 -12.73
CA ARG A 133 -7.27 -45.86 -11.61
C ARG A 133 -7.49 -46.66 -10.32
N ILE A 134 -8.60 -47.38 -10.20
CA ILE A 134 -8.95 -48.12 -8.98
C ILE A 134 -7.82 -49.10 -8.59
N PRO A 135 -7.26 -49.94 -9.49
CA PRO A 135 -6.21 -50.87 -9.13
C PRO A 135 -4.96 -50.19 -8.57
N ASP A 136 -4.53 -49.07 -9.15
CA ASP A 136 -3.36 -48.31 -8.69
C ASP A 136 -3.60 -47.67 -7.31
N LEU A 137 -4.83 -47.21 -7.05
CA LEU A 137 -5.22 -46.63 -5.77
C LEU A 137 -5.37 -47.69 -4.68
N GLU A 138 -5.96 -48.85 -5.00
CA GLU A 138 -6.06 -50.01 -4.11
C GLU A 138 -4.67 -50.56 -3.76
N LYS A 139 -3.76 -50.64 -4.76
CA LYS A 139 -2.37 -51.03 -4.52
C LYS A 139 -1.68 -50.11 -3.53
N LYS A 140 -1.84 -48.79 -3.68
CA LYS A 140 -1.28 -47.80 -2.74
C LYS A 140 -1.88 -47.93 -1.33
N LEU A 141 -3.17 -48.23 -1.24
CA LEU A 141 -3.85 -48.49 0.03
C LEU A 141 -3.28 -49.73 0.73
N GLU A 142 -3.10 -50.81 -0.03
CA GLU A 142 -2.53 -52.06 0.47
C GLU A 142 -1.06 -51.88 0.91
N GLU A 143 -0.26 -51.13 0.16
CA GLU A 143 1.11 -50.75 0.56
C GLU A 143 1.13 -50.00 1.90
N SER A 144 0.22 -49.04 2.10
CA SER A 144 0.09 -48.31 3.36
C SER A 144 -0.40 -49.21 4.52
N ARG A 145 -1.28 -50.18 4.25
CA ARG A 145 -1.71 -51.19 5.25
C ARG A 145 -0.56 -52.08 5.69
N ARG A 146 0.26 -52.57 4.76
CA ARG A 146 1.45 -53.37 5.12
C ARG A 146 2.45 -52.59 5.98
N LYS A 147 2.63 -51.30 5.68
CA LYS A 147 3.48 -50.43 6.48
C LYS A 147 2.95 -50.21 7.90
N ILE A 148 1.63 -50.04 8.07
CA ILE A 148 1.07 -49.89 9.42
C ILE A 148 1.16 -51.20 10.22
N GLU A 149 0.91 -52.34 9.58
CA GLU A 149 1.09 -53.68 10.18
C GLU A 149 2.54 -53.91 10.62
N PHE A 150 3.52 -53.44 9.83
CA PHE A 150 4.94 -53.44 10.22
C PHE A 150 5.20 -52.60 11.47
N VAL A 151 4.57 -51.44 11.62
CA VAL A 151 4.72 -50.61 12.83
C VAL A 151 4.06 -51.26 14.05
N GLU A 152 2.92 -51.92 13.85
CA GLU A 152 2.14 -52.60 14.90
C GLU A 152 2.78 -53.93 15.36
N CYS A 153 3.61 -54.57 14.53
CA CYS A 153 4.26 -55.84 14.88
C CYS A 153 5.22 -55.74 16.09
N PHE A 154 5.67 -54.52 16.43
CA PHE A 154 6.54 -54.25 17.58
C PHE A 154 5.81 -54.22 18.94
N GLY A 155 4.49 -54.41 18.97
CA GLY A 155 3.67 -54.47 20.20
C GLY A 155 2.63 -53.35 20.30
N PRO A 156 1.85 -53.27 21.41
CA PRO A 156 0.83 -52.23 21.58
C PRO A 156 1.46 -50.84 21.57
N ILE A 157 0.79 -49.88 20.93
CA ILE A 157 1.28 -48.50 20.81
C ILE A 157 0.91 -47.73 22.09
N PRO A 158 1.86 -47.05 22.75
CA PRO A 158 1.56 -46.30 23.97
C PRO A 158 0.58 -45.13 23.75
N ASP A 159 -0.51 -45.13 24.51
CA ASP A 159 -1.51 -44.05 24.49
C ASP A 159 -0.96 -42.73 25.04
N VAL A 160 -0.04 -42.80 26.01
CA VAL A 160 0.63 -41.67 26.66
C VAL A 160 2.14 -41.85 26.49
N LEU A 161 2.81 -40.81 26.00
CA LEU A 161 4.28 -40.75 25.96
C LEU A 161 4.74 -39.81 27.08
N GLU A 162 5.82 -40.16 27.78
CA GLU A 162 6.46 -39.26 28.75
C GLU A 162 7.15 -38.11 27.99
N ASP A 163 6.89 -36.86 28.41
CA ASP A 163 7.52 -35.66 27.86
C ASP A 163 8.93 -35.51 28.46
N ASP A 164 9.90 -36.29 27.98
CA ASP A 164 11.30 -36.02 28.26
C ASP A 164 11.81 -34.89 27.36
N LEU A 165 12.30 -33.81 27.98
CA LEU A 165 12.74 -32.57 27.33
C LEU A 165 14.06 -32.69 26.55
N ASP A 166 14.76 -33.82 26.66
CA ASP A 166 16.12 -34.06 26.12
C ASP A 166 16.15 -35.16 25.05
N HIS A 167 15.31 -35.07 24.01
CA HIS A 167 15.30 -36.05 22.90
C HIS A 167 16.13 -35.59 21.69
N ASP A 168 16.86 -36.50 21.04
CA ASP A 168 17.59 -36.21 19.80
C ASP A 168 16.60 -36.10 18.62
N GLU A 169 16.35 -34.87 18.16
CA GLU A 169 15.42 -34.61 17.06
C GLU A 169 15.87 -35.24 15.72
N PHE A 170 17.18 -35.38 15.50
CA PHE A 170 17.72 -35.97 14.28
C PHE A 170 17.46 -37.48 14.25
N GLU A 171 17.76 -38.18 15.35
CA GLU A 171 17.47 -39.61 15.47
C GLU A 171 15.96 -39.88 15.47
N LEU A 172 15.15 -39.06 16.15
CA LEU A 172 13.69 -39.17 16.09
C LEU A 172 13.16 -39.13 14.64
N ARG A 173 13.58 -38.14 13.84
CA ARG A 173 13.15 -38.02 12.43
C ARG A 173 13.60 -39.19 11.58
N LYS A 174 14.83 -39.66 11.78
CA LYS A 174 15.38 -40.82 11.08
C LYS A 174 14.57 -42.08 11.39
N LEU A 175 14.28 -42.34 12.66
CA LEU A 175 13.46 -43.48 13.09
C LEU A 175 12.03 -43.42 12.54
N VAL A 176 11.41 -42.24 12.53
CA VAL A 176 10.08 -42.05 11.90
C VAL A 176 10.15 -42.46 10.43
N GLN A 177 11.16 -42.02 9.68
CA GLN A 177 11.31 -42.38 8.27
C GLN A 177 11.54 -43.88 8.07
N GLU A 178 12.35 -44.52 8.91
CA GLU A 178 12.57 -45.98 8.86
C GLU A 178 11.27 -46.79 9.07
N PHE A 179 10.38 -46.31 9.94
CA PHE A 179 9.05 -46.89 10.11
C PHE A 179 8.14 -46.63 8.91
N LEU A 180 8.12 -45.40 8.37
CA LEU A 180 7.30 -45.03 7.20
C LEU A 180 7.72 -45.75 5.91
N SER A 181 9.00 -46.10 5.78
CA SER A 181 9.54 -46.87 4.65
C SER A 181 9.46 -48.38 4.84
N ALA A 182 9.17 -48.86 6.06
CA ALA A 182 9.30 -50.26 6.46
C ALA A 182 10.70 -50.85 6.16
N SER A 183 11.76 -50.04 6.37
CA SER A 183 13.14 -50.43 6.05
C SER A 183 14.01 -50.72 7.28
N ARG A 184 13.43 -50.73 8.48
CA ARG A 184 14.17 -51.05 9.72
C ARG A 184 14.41 -52.55 9.82
N ASN A 185 15.67 -52.93 10.04
CA ASN A 185 16.05 -54.29 10.40
C ASN A 185 15.90 -54.48 11.92
N ASP A 186 15.42 -55.65 12.34
CA ASP A 186 15.26 -56.02 13.75
C ASP A 186 16.64 -56.24 14.40
N THR A 187 17.31 -55.15 14.77
CA THR A 187 18.56 -55.17 15.55
C THR A 187 18.36 -54.50 16.90
N SER A 188 18.84 -55.19 17.93
CA SER A 188 18.37 -55.26 19.33
C SER A 188 18.50 -54.01 20.22
N GLU A 189 18.69 -52.81 19.68
CA GLU A 189 18.77 -51.58 20.47
C GLU A 189 17.57 -50.66 20.18
N ARG A 190 16.74 -50.46 21.21
CA ARG A 190 15.62 -49.51 21.19
C ARG A 190 16.10 -48.19 21.80
N PRO A 191 16.42 -47.18 20.99
CA PRO A 191 16.78 -45.86 21.50
C PRO A 191 15.58 -45.22 22.23
N PRO A 192 15.81 -44.24 23.13
CA PRO A 192 14.74 -43.57 23.89
C PRO A 192 13.60 -43.03 23.01
N GLU A 193 13.94 -42.56 21.81
CA GLU A 193 13.01 -41.98 20.83
C GLU A 193 12.13 -43.03 20.13
N PHE A 194 12.41 -44.33 20.29
CA PHE A 194 11.78 -45.41 19.53
C PHE A 194 10.26 -45.40 19.61
N GLU A 195 9.70 -45.38 20.82
CA GLU A 195 8.24 -45.44 21.02
C GLU A 195 7.53 -44.18 20.50
N ARG A 196 8.21 -43.02 20.61
CA ARG A 196 7.71 -41.75 20.07
C ARG A 196 7.73 -41.73 18.56
N ALA A 197 8.82 -42.17 17.94
CA ALA A 197 8.93 -42.31 16.49
C ALA A 197 7.87 -43.27 15.94
N ARG A 198 7.66 -44.40 16.64
CA ARG A 198 6.68 -45.42 16.29
C ARG A 198 5.25 -44.87 16.33
N LYS A 199 4.89 -44.13 17.37
CA LYS A 199 3.58 -43.47 17.48
C LYS A 199 3.36 -42.44 16.38
N LEU A 200 4.34 -41.57 16.12
CA LEU A 200 4.24 -40.57 15.05
C LEU A 200 4.06 -41.20 13.68
N ALA A 201 4.85 -42.25 13.38
CA ALA A 201 4.73 -42.99 12.13
C ALA A 201 3.38 -43.72 12.01
N HIS A 202 2.87 -44.29 13.11
CA HIS A 202 1.55 -44.91 13.15
C HIS A 202 0.43 -43.90 12.87
N ASP A 203 0.45 -42.74 13.53
CA ASP A 203 -0.54 -41.68 13.34
C ASP A 203 -0.52 -41.16 11.90
N GLU A 204 0.67 -41.00 11.30
CA GLU A 204 0.85 -40.58 9.91
C GLU A 204 0.32 -41.63 8.92
N LEU A 205 0.69 -42.90 9.09
CA LEU A 205 0.22 -44.00 8.24
C LEU A 205 -1.29 -44.22 8.38
N SER A 206 -1.84 -44.14 9.59
CA SER A 206 -3.28 -44.19 9.86
C SER A 206 -4.00 -43.04 9.15
N GLY A 207 -3.41 -41.85 9.19
CA GLY A 207 -3.87 -40.70 8.44
C GLY A 207 -3.87 -40.91 6.92
N ASP A 208 -2.79 -41.47 6.38
CA ASP A 208 -2.63 -41.78 4.97
C ASP A 208 -3.61 -42.84 4.47
N ILE A 209 -3.83 -43.90 5.24
CA ILE A 209 -4.85 -44.93 4.96
C ILE A 209 -6.22 -44.26 4.88
N LYS A 210 -6.59 -43.43 5.86
CA LYS A 210 -7.87 -42.68 5.84
C LYS A 210 -7.98 -41.77 4.60
N ASN A 211 -6.89 -41.09 4.23
CA ASN A 211 -6.84 -40.21 3.06
C ASN A 211 -6.98 -41.00 1.73
N GLN A 212 -6.35 -42.16 1.62
CA GLN A 212 -6.44 -43.04 0.46
C GLN A 212 -7.83 -43.67 0.36
N MET A 213 -8.40 -44.14 1.48
CA MET A 213 -9.78 -44.60 1.54
C MET A 213 -10.76 -43.52 1.09
N ALA A 214 -10.56 -42.27 1.52
CA ALA A 214 -11.40 -41.15 1.09
C ALA A 214 -11.29 -40.84 -0.42
N LYS A 215 -10.15 -41.11 -1.05
CA LYS A 215 -9.97 -41.00 -2.51
C LYS A 215 -10.64 -42.14 -3.28
N LEU A 216 -10.65 -43.35 -2.71
CA LEU A 216 -11.31 -44.54 -3.27
C LEU A 216 -12.83 -44.50 -3.06
N GLN A 217 -13.30 -43.82 -2.01
CA GLN A 217 -14.69 -43.81 -1.60
C GLN A 217 -15.68 -43.48 -2.74
N PRO A 218 -15.45 -42.45 -3.59
CA PRO A 218 -16.38 -42.16 -4.68
C PRO A 218 -16.51 -43.29 -5.70
N PHE A 219 -15.42 -44.02 -5.97
CA PHE A 219 -15.42 -45.16 -6.88
C PHE A 219 -16.25 -46.32 -6.32
N TYR A 220 -16.06 -46.66 -5.05
CA TYR A 220 -16.86 -47.70 -4.39
C TYR A 220 -18.33 -47.32 -4.29
N SER A 221 -18.61 -46.06 -3.96
CA SER A 221 -19.99 -45.54 -3.88
C SER A 221 -20.69 -45.64 -5.24
N ARG A 222 -19.99 -45.33 -6.34
CA ARG A 222 -20.51 -45.49 -7.71
C ARG A 222 -20.68 -46.95 -8.13
N ARG A 223 -19.69 -47.81 -7.85
CA ARG A 223 -19.71 -49.23 -8.21
C ARG A 223 -20.84 -49.98 -7.51
N ASP A 224 -21.03 -49.70 -6.22
CA ASP A 224 -21.92 -50.44 -5.34
C ASP A 224 -23.28 -49.75 -5.14
N ASP A 225 -23.50 -48.61 -5.82
CA ASP A 225 -24.65 -47.69 -5.66
C ASP A 225 -24.96 -47.36 -4.19
N ALA A 226 -23.89 -47.16 -3.41
CA ALA A 226 -23.94 -46.92 -1.97
C ALA A 226 -23.82 -45.42 -1.66
N PRO A 227 -24.44 -44.93 -0.56
CA PRO A 227 -24.30 -43.55 -0.16
C PRO A 227 -22.88 -43.25 0.34
N VAL A 228 -22.45 -42.00 0.14
CA VAL A 228 -21.18 -41.52 0.70
C VAL A 228 -21.21 -41.49 2.25
N PRO A 229 -20.06 -41.71 2.92
CA PRO A 229 -20.00 -41.86 4.38
C PRO A 229 -19.99 -40.50 5.13
N TYR A 230 -20.48 -39.43 4.50
CA TYR A 230 -20.48 -38.08 5.05
C TYR A 230 -21.71 -37.30 4.59
N GLU A 231 -22.12 -36.35 5.42
CA GLU A 231 -23.11 -35.34 5.03
C GLU A 231 -22.40 -34.11 4.44
N SER A 232 -22.96 -33.55 3.38
CA SER A 232 -22.43 -32.36 2.71
C SER A 232 -23.17 -31.09 3.14
N PHE A 233 -22.42 -30.07 3.54
CA PHE A 233 -22.93 -28.74 3.90
C PHE A 233 -22.26 -27.67 3.05
N ILE A 234 -23.00 -26.61 2.70
CA ILE A 234 -22.42 -25.37 2.19
C ILE A 234 -21.85 -24.62 3.38
N GLN A 235 -20.56 -24.33 3.34
CA GLN A 235 -19.85 -23.52 4.33
C GLN A 235 -19.59 -22.14 3.75
N LEU A 236 -20.14 -21.11 4.40
CA LEU A 236 -19.72 -19.73 4.21
C LEU A 236 -18.64 -19.41 5.23
N THR A 237 -17.44 -19.12 4.75
CA THR A 237 -16.29 -18.69 5.54
C THR A 237 -16.09 -17.21 5.34
N VAL A 238 -16.21 -16.43 6.42
CA VAL A 238 -15.98 -14.98 6.43
C VAL A 238 -14.72 -14.70 7.23
N SER A 239 -13.64 -14.37 6.54
CA SER A 239 -12.32 -14.17 7.15
C SER A 239 -11.87 -12.71 7.01
N SER A 240 -11.34 -12.17 8.10
CA SER A 240 -10.68 -10.86 8.16
C SER A 240 -9.44 -10.98 9.03
N ARG A 241 -8.57 -9.96 9.05
CA ARG A 241 -7.31 -10.01 9.83
C ARG A 241 -7.48 -10.28 11.33
N ARG A 242 -8.67 -10.05 11.88
CA ARG A 242 -8.94 -10.11 13.33
C ARG A 242 -9.93 -11.20 13.72
N GLN A 243 -10.67 -11.74 12.75
CA GLN A 243 -11.82 -12.58 13.03
C GLN A 243 -12.10 -13.48 11.84
N GLU A 244 -12.42 -14.72 12.15
CA GLU A 244 -13.04 -15.69 11.25
C GLU A 244 -14.43 -16.02 11.79
N HIS A 245 -15.40 -16.16 10.89
CA HIS A 245 -16.77 -16.56 11.19
C HIS A 245 -17.25 -17.55 10.15
N ILE A 246 -17.85 -18.65 10.60
CA ILE A 246 -18.28 -19.75 9.75
C ILE A 246 -19.78 -19.98 9.94
N GLU A 247 -20.51 -20.04 8.83
CA GLU A 247 -21.91 -20.47 8.78
C GLU A 247 -22.03 -21.71 7.89
N ARG A 248 -22.86 -22.67 8.30
CA ARG A 248 -23.08 -23.91 7.53
C ARG A 248 -24.58 -24.12 7.32
N VAL A 249 -24.94 -24.49 6.10
CA VAL A 249 -26.31 -24.88 5.73
C VAL A 249 -26.28 -26.16 4.91
N GLN A 250 -27.38 -26.91 4.87
CA GLN A 250 -27.44 -28.16 4.11
C GLN A 250 -27.10 -27.91 2.63
N TYR A 251 -26.30 -28.79 2.02
CA TYR A 251 -26.00 -28.72 0.60
C TYR A 251 -27.24 -29.07 -0.24
N ASN A 252 -27.91 -28.04 -0.77
CA ASN A 252 -29.10 -28.16 -1.61
C ASN A 252 -29.07 -27.23 -2.84
N LYS A 253 -27.94 -26.53 -3.04
CA LYS A 253 -27.69 -25.61 -4.14
C LYS A 253 -26.22 -25.68 -4.51
N LYS A 254 -25.91 -25.42 -5.77
CA LYS A 254 -24.52 -25.39 -6.23
C LYS A 254 -23.75 -24.22 -5.60
N LEU A 255 -22.43 -24.34 -5.55
CA LEU A 255 -21.57 -23.31 -4.95
C LEU A 255 -21.74 -21.95 -5.63
N HIS A 256 -21.84 -21.94 -6.96
CA HIS A 256 -22.03 -20.70 -7.73
C HIS A 256 -23.36 -19.99 -7.41
N GLU A 257 -24.44 -20.74 -7.20
CA GLU A 257 -25.75 -20.20 -6.79
C GLU A 257 -25.68 -19.60 -5.39
N SER A 258 -24.93 -20.26 -4.50
CA SER A 258 -24.73 -19.82 -3.12
C SER A 258 -23.91 -18.54 -3.05
N ALA A 259 -22.82 -18.45 -3.82
CA ALA A 259 -22.02 -17.24 -3.98
C ALA A 259 -22.86 -16.08 -4.56
N LYS A 260 -23.67 -16.36 -5.59
CA LYS A 260 -24.61 -15.41 -6.19
C LYS A 260 -25.68 -14.94 -5.21
N TYR A 261 -26.19 -15.83 -4.37
CA TYR A 261 -27.17 -15.48 -3.33
C TYR A 261 -26.59 -14.48 -2.33
N ILE A 262 -25.37 -14.71 -1.85
CA ILE A 262 -24.71 -13.81 -0.89
C ILE A 262 -24.43 -12.46 -1.54
N SER A 263 -23.86 -12.44 -2.73
CA SER A 263 -23.57 -11.18 -3.43
C SER A 263 -24.85 -10.39 -3.73
N THR A 264 -25.93 -11.08 -4.12
CA THR A 264 -27.25 -10.47 -4.33
C THR A 264 -27.81 -9.87 -3.06
N ARG A 265 -27.64 -10.55 -1.92
CA ARG A 265 -28.09 -10.05 -0.62
C ARG A 265 -27.37 -8.75 -0.24
N PHE A 266 -26.06 -8.65 -0.51
CA PHE A 266 -25.26 -7.48 -0.15
C PHE A 266 -25.40 -6.31 -1.14
N PHE A 267 -25.30 -6.58 -2.44
CA PHE A 267 -25.24 -5.55 -3.48
C PHE A 267 -26.56 -5.29 -4.21
N GLY A 268 -27.48 -6.25 -4.21
CA GLY A 268 -28.73 -6.15 -4.96
C GLY A 268 -29.71 -5.13 -4.38
N ASN A 269 -30.64 -4.65 -5.21
CA ASN A 269 -31.73 -3.75 -4.83
C ASN A 269 -31.26 -2.46 -4.13
N ARG A 270 -30.09 -1.91 -4.50
CA ARG A 270 -29.60 -0.63 -3.98
C ARG A 270 -30.12 0.52 -4.84
N CYS A 271 -30.52 1.63 -4.20
CA CYS A 271 -31.06 2.80 -4.91
C CYS A 271 -29.97 3.61 -5.61
N HIS A 272 -28.75 3.62 -5.05
CA HIS A 272 -27.60 4.30 -5.63
C HIS A 272 -26.56 3.29 -6.14
N PRO A 273 -25.76 3.67 -7.15
CA PRO A 273 -24.61 2.89 -7.57
C PRO A 273 -23.69 2.57 -6.40
N VAL A 274 -23.07 1.39 -6.42
CA VAL A 274 -22.04 1.03 -5.45
C VAL A 274 -20.75 1.72 -5.85
N HIS A 275 -20.21 2.55 -4.97
CA HIS A 275 -18.96 3.28 -5.20
C HIS A 275 -17.79 2.36 -4.83
N ILE A 276 -16.90 2.12 -5.77
CA ILE A 276 -15.71 1.28 -5.59
C ILE A 276 -14.50 2.12 -5.92
N LYS A 277 -13.59 2.31 -4.97
CA LYS A 277 -12.34 3.01 -5.26
C LYS A 277 -11.45 2.16 -6.17
N LEU A 278 -11.14 0.92 -5.77
CA LEU A 278 -10.31 0.01 -6.55
C LEU A 278 -11.07 -1.29 -6.86
N LEU A 279 -11.33 -1.56 -8.14
CA LEU A 279 -11.77 -2.87 -8.60
C LEU A 279 -10.56 -3.70 -9.03
N ASN A 280 -10.31 -4.78 -8.29
CA ASN A 280 -9.25 -5.74 -8.61
C ASN A 280 -9.87 -6.94 -9.33
N LEU A 281 -9.64 -6.98 -10.64
CA LEU A 281 -10.11 -8.05 -11.50
C LEU A 281 -9.30 -9.32 -11.27
N CYS A 282 -9.98 -10.45 -11.26
CA CYS A 282 -9.34 -11.76 -11.24
C CYS A 282 -9.39 -12.33 -12.65
N TRP A 283 -8.28 -12.87 -13.11
CA TRP A 283 -8.20 -13.47 -14.45
C TRP A 283 -9.04 -14.75 -14.51
N ASN A 284 -9.66 -14.97 -15.68
CA ASN A 284 -10.39 -16.17 -16.06
C ASN A 284 -11.45 -16.64 -15.03
N THR A 285 -12.37 -15.75 -14.65
CA THR A 285 -13.41 -16.07 -13.66
C THR A 285 -14.74 -15.39 -13.98
N ILE A 286 -15.81 -15.86 -13.36
CA ILE A 286 -17.13 -15.24 -13.41
C ILE A 286 -17.35 -14.49 -12.09
N MET A 287 -17.62 -13.18 -12.15
CA MET A 287 -18.05 -12.43 -10.98
C MET A 287 -19.56 -12.59 -10.80
N ARG A 288 -19.96 -13.28 -9.73
CA ARG A 288 -21.36 -13.52 -9.40
C ARG A 288 -22.00 -12.25 -8.85
N LEU A 289 -22.59 -11.38 -9.68
CA LEU A 289 -23.17 -10.09 -9.27
C LEU A 289 -24.69 -10.04 -9.47
N PRO A 290 -25.46 -9.29 -8.66
CA PRO A 290 -26.90 -9.18 -8.83
C PRO A 290 -27.32 -8.48 -10.12
N VAL A 291 -28.51 -8.84 -10.61
CA VAL A 291 -29.19 -8.15 -11.71
C VAL A 291 -29.44 -6.68 -11.35
N GLY A 292 -29.24 -5.78 -12.31
CA GLY A 292 -29.50 -4.35 -12.14
C GLY A 292 -28.50 -3.61 -11.25
N LEU A 293 -27.38 -4.23 -10.89
CA LEU A 293 -26.32 -3.58 -10.13
C LEU A 293 -25.69 -2.45 -10.96
N ARG A 294 -25.63 -1.26 -10.38
CA ARG A 294 -24.90 -0.12 -10.93
C ARG A 294 -23.65 0.15 -10.10
N LEU A 295 -22.55 0.45 -10.78
CA LEU A 295 -21.23 0.61 -10.20
C LEU A 295 -20.64 1.97 -10.58
N LYS A 296 -20.00 2.62 -9.61
CA LYS A 296 -19.16 3.79 -9.85
C LYS A 296 -17.73 3.44 -9.43
N ILE A 297 -16.90 3.13 -10.40
CA ILE A 297 -15.53 2.62 -10.19
C ILE A 297 -14.54 3.76 -10.42
N GLU A 298 -13.63 3.98 -9.48
CA GLU A 298 -12.59 4.98 -9.64
C GLU A 298 -11.37 4.42 -10.38
N GLU A 299 -10.86 3.27 -9.96
CA GLU A 299 -9.58 2.74 -10.38
C GLU A 299 -9.65 1.24 -10.71
N ILE A 300 -9.01 0.85 -11.81
CA ILE A 300 -8.71 -0.55 -12.18
C ILE A 300 -7.20 -0.63 -12.40
N GLU A 301 -6.50 -1.41 -11.57
CA GLU A 301 -5.02 -1.49 -11.58
C GLU A 301 -4.46 -2.75 -12.29
N ARG A 302 -5.32 -3.69 -12.69
CA ARG A 302 -4.89 -4.92 -13.36
C ARG A 302 -5.60 -5.08 -14.69
N GLY A 303 -4.82 -4.96 -15.76
CA GLY A 303 -5.29 -5.14 -17.12
C GLY A 303 -5.78 -6.55 -17.40
N MET A 304 -6.80 -6.63 -18.25
CA MET A 304 -7.23 -7.81 -18.98
C MET A 304 -7.38 -7.39 -20.45
N ASN A 305 -7.82 -8.28 -21.33
CA ASN A 305 -8.25 -7.88 -22.66
C ASN A 305 -9.29 -6.74 -22.57
N ILE A 306 -9.03 -5.60 -23.22
CA ILE A 306 -9.85 -4.39 -23.06
C ILE A 306 -11.24 -4.55 -23.68
N HIS A 307 -11.36 -5.29 -24.78
CA HIS A 307 -12.65 -5.60 -25.40
C HIS A 307 -13.52 -6.46 -24.48
N LEU A 308 -12.93 -7.45 -23.81
CA LEU A 308 -13.61 -8.25 -22.79
C LEU A 308 -14.05 -7.35 -21.62
N LEU A 309 -13.17 -6.48 -21.14
CA LEU A 309 -13.47 -5.55 -20.06
C LEU A 309 -14.63 -4.62 -20.41
N GLN A 310 -14.61 -4.04 -21.61
CA GLN A 310 -15.66 -3.16 -22.11
C GLN A 310 -16.99 -3.90 -22.21
N ARG A 311 -17.01 -5.08 -22.85
CA ARG A 311 -18.21 -5.91 -23.01
C ARG A 311 -18.85 -6.24 -21.66
N SER A 312 -18.02 -6.58 -20.67
CA SER A 312 -18.50 -7.12 -19.40
C SER A 312 -18.79 -6.06 -18.33
N LEU A 313 -18.05 -4.94 -18.29
CA LEU A 313 -18.24 -3.89 -17.26
C LEU A 313 -19.05 -2.68 -17.70
N THR A 314 -18.98 -2.26 -18.97
CA THR A 314 -19.68 -1.04 -19.43
C THR A 314 -21.17 -1.03 -19.10
N PRO A 315 -21.92 -2.15 -19.23
CA PRO A 315 -23.34 -2.19 -18.85
C PRO A 315 -23.62 -1.91 -17.37
N LEU A 316 -22.62 -2.01 -16.50
CA LEU A 316 -22.73 -1.80 -15.06
C LEU A 316 -22.25 -0.41 -14.62
N LEU A 317 -21.50 0.31 -15.45
CA LEU A 317 -20.88 1.58 -15.07
C LEU A 317 -21.88 2.74 -15.13
N ASP A 318 -21.97 3.47 -14.02
CA ASP A 318 -22.78 4.70 -13.91
C ASP A 318 -21.96 5.96 -14.25
N ALA A 319 -20.63 5.83 -14.36
CA ALA A 319 -19.72 6.90 -14.75
C ALA A 319 -18.40 6.32 -15.33
N PRO A 320 -17.67 7.08 -16.16
CA PRO A 320 -16.34 6.71 -16.64
C PRO A 320 -15.32 6.49 -15.51
N LEU A 321 -14.30 5.69 -15.80
CA LEU A 321 -13.21 5.39 -14.86
C LEU A 321 -12.34 6.63 -14.62
N LYS A 322 -11.87 6.84 -13.37
CA LYS A 322 -10.88 7.88 -13.09
C LYS A 322 -9.48 7.44 -13.52
N ARG A 323 -9.13 6.17 -13.29
CA ARG A 323 -7.83 5.57 -13.64
C ARG A 323 -8.02 4.16 -14.18
N LEU A 324 -7.47 3.91 -15.35
CA LEU A 324 -7.42 2.59 -15.98
C LEU A 324 -5.96 2.23 -16.24
N ILE A 325 -5.55 1.08 -15.72
CA ILE A 325 -4.27 0.45 -16.02
C ILE A 325 -4.56 -0.83 -16.81
N THR A 326 -4.08 -0.92 -18.05
CA THR A 326 -4.39 -2.06 -18.93
C THR A 326 -3.23 -2.47 -19.84
N ILE A 327 -3.33 -3.66 -20.42
CA ILE A 327 -2.44 -4.15 -21.48
C ILE A 327 -3.14 -3.92 -22.82
N VAL A 328 -2.40 -3.44 -23.82
CA VAL A 328 -2.87 -3.24 -25.21
C VAL A 328 -2.08 -4.12 -26.18
N ASN A 329 -2.77 -4.62 -27.20
CA ASN A 329 -2.29 -5.61 -28.16
C ASN A 329 -2.36 -5.12 -29.61
N ASN A 330 -3.18 -4.11 -29.91
CA ASN A 330 -3.34 -3.54 -31.24
C ASN A 330 -3.91 -2.10 -31.16
N ASN A 331 -4.09 -1.45 -32.31
CA ASN A 331 -4.68 -0.10 -32.37
C ASN A 331 -6.19 -0.09 -32.06
N GLU A 332 -6.92 -1.17 -32.36
CA GLU A 332 -8.36 -1.31 -32.13
C GLU A 332 -8.71 -1.22 -30.63
N ASP A 333 -7.79 -1.64 -29.76
CA ASP A 333 -7.90 -1.51 -28.30
C ASP A 333 -8.15 -0.04 -27.87
N PHE A 334 -7.62 0.94 -28.61
CA PHE A 334 -7.78 2.38 -28.35
C PHE A 334 -9.12 2.95 -28.84
N GLU A 335 -9.88 2.18 -29.62
CA GLU A 335 -11.24 2.52 -30.04
C GLU A 335 -12.28 2.18 -28.97
N CYS A 336 -11.88 1.42 -27.93
CA CYS A 336 -12.74 1.09 -26.80
C CYS A 336 -13.10 2.34 -25.98
N SER A 337 -14.40 2.63 -25.83
CA SER A 337 -14.92 3.75 -25.04
C SER A 337 -14.43 3.72 -23.59
N ILE A 338 -14.33 2.54 -22.97
CA ILE A 338 -13.85 2.41 -21.58
C ILE A 338 -12.40 2.93 -21.42
N LEU A 339 -11.59 2.84 -22.49
CA LEU A 339 -10.24 3.38 -22.54
C LEU A 339 -10.27 4.88 -22.86
N GLN A 340 -11.04 5.31 -23.86
CA GLN A 340 -11.12 6.71 -24.30
C GLN A 340 -11.68 7.64 -23.22
N GLU A 341 -12.68 7.19 -22.47
CA GLU A 341 -13.36 7.98 -21.45
C GLU A 341 -12.60 8.02 -20.11
N ALA A 342 -11.60 7.15 -19.92
CA ALA A 342 -10.81 7.10 -18.70
C ALA A 342 -10.03 8.42 -18.51
N ARG A 343 -10.11 9.04 -17.32
CA ARG A 343 -9.41 10.31 -17.09
C ARG A 343 -7.88 10.14 -17.08
N TYR A 344 -7.39 9.08 -16.46
CA TYR A 344 -6.00 8.67 -16.44
C TYR A 344 -5.90 7.28 -17.05
N LEU A 345 -5.05 7.15 -18.06
CA LEU A 345 -4.79 5.91 -18.76
C LEU A 345 -3.32 5.54 -18.61
N GLU A 346 -3.05 4.33 -18.17
CA GLU A 346 -1.71 3.73 -18.14
C GLU A 346 -1.74 2.42 -18.91
N VAL A 347 -0.85 2.28 -19.87
CA VAL A 347 -0.85 1.16 -20.81
C VAL A 347 0.49 0.45 -20.81
N PHE A 348 0.41 -0.88 -20.90
CA PHE A 348 1.52 -1.77 -21.19
C PHE A 348 1.33 -2.36 -22.57
N GLU A 349 2.38 -2.39 -23.36
CA GLU A 349 2.38 -3.04 -24.67
C GLU A 349 2.52 -4.56 -24.52
N SER A 350 1.70 -5.32 -25.23
CA SER A 350 1.89 -6.77 -25.41
C SER A 350 2.75 -7.01 -26.64
N LEU A 351 3.98 -7.48 -26.45
CA LEU A 351 4.91 -7.74 -27.54
C LEU A 351 4.31 -8.75 -28.56
N PRO A 352 4.52 -8.54 -29.88
CA PRO A 352 5.39 -7.54 -30.51
C PRO A 352 4.70 -6.20 -30.85
N TYR A 353 3.50 -5.92 -30.33
CA TYR A 353 2.80 -4.68 -30.65
C TYR A 353 3.48 -3.45 -30.02
N GLU A 354 3.53 -2.35 -30.78
CA GLU A 354 4.07 -1.07 -30.35
C GLU A 354 3.07 0.05 -30.65
N ILE A 355 2.85 0.93 -29.66
CA ILE A 355 2.02 2.11 -29.81
C ILE A 355 2.81 3.14 -30.61
N LEU A 356 2.31 3.49 -31.80
CA LEU A 356 2.92 4.49 -32.68
C LEU A 356 2.40 5.92 -32.37
N PRO A 357 3.15 6.98 -32.73
CA PRO A 357 2.74 8.36 -32.50
C PRO A 357 1.31 8.72 -32.97
N PRO A 358 0.81 8.27 -34.14
CA PRO A 358 -0.55 8.58 -34.58
C PRO A 358 -1.65 8.17 -33.59
N VAL A 359 -1.46 7.06 -32.87
CA VAL A 359 -2.41 6.61 -31.83
C VAL A 359 -2.45 7.63 -30.70
N VAL A 360 -1.28 8.09 -30.25
CA VAL A 360 -1.13 9.03 -29.13
C VAL A 360 -1.69 10.42 -29.47
N LEU A 361 -1.57 10.85 -30.72
CA LEU A 361 -2.16 12.11 -31.19
C LEU A 361 -3.69 12.12 -31.05
N ASN A 362 -4.34 10.97 -31.29
CA ASN A 362 -5.80 10.83 -31.25
C ASN A 362 -6.37 10.65 -29.83
N LEU A 363 -5.52 10.34 -28.83
CA LEU A 363 -5.97 10.14 -27.44
C LEU A 363 -6.61 11.41 -26.86
N GLN A 364 -7.76 11.26 -26.22
CA GLN A 364 -8.49 12.34 -25.56
C GLN A 364 -8.36 12.34 -24.03
N ASN A 365 -7.70 11.32 -23.48
CA ASN A 365 -7.48 11.19 -22.04
C ASN A 365 -6.74 12.42 -21.48
N LEU A 366 -7.10 12.85 -20.26
CA LEU A 366 -6.41 13.97 -19.63
C LEU A 366 -4.96 13.58 -19.26
N LYS A 367 -4.76 12.33 -18.85
CA LYS A 367 -3.44 11.82 -18.50
C LYS A 367 -3.21 10.48 -19.17
N PHE A 368 -2.02 10.30 -19.71
CA PHE A 368 -1.60 9.08 -20.38
C PHE A 368 -0.19 8.70 -19.92
N HIS A 369 0.03 7.42 -19.64
CA HIS A 369 1.36 6.88 -19.41
C HIS A 369 1.58 5.60 -20.21
N LYS A 370 2.55 5.64 -21.13
CA LYS A 370 3.07 4.44 -21.79
C LYS A 370 4.22 3.88 -20.96
N VAL A 371 4.02 2.68 -20.42
CA VAL A 371 5.07 1.89 -19.76
C VAL A 371 5.64 0.92 -20.78
N SER A 372 6.94 1.01 -21.03
CA SER A 372 7.60 0.15 -22.01
C SER A 372 8.31 -1.01 -21.29
N GLN A 373 7.97 -2.25 -21.65
CA GLN A 373 8.59 -3.45 -21.05
C GLN A 373 10.05 -3.62 -21.51
N ILE A 374 10.36 -3.10 -22.69
CA ILE A 374 11.70 -3.00 -23.28
C ILE A 374 12.01 -1.51 -23.46
N GLU A 375 13.26 -1.17 -23.78
CA GLU A 375 13.63 0.18 -24.18
C GLU A 375 12.69 0.67 -25.31
N ASN A 376 12.09 1.86 -25.13
CA ASN A 376 11.07 2.37 -26.04
C ASN A 376 11.65 2.57 -27.44
N SER A 377 10.96 2.04 -28.46
CA SER A 377 11.37 2.08 -29.86
C SER A 377 11.28 3.48 -30.51
N TRP A 378 10.62 4.44 -29.84
CA TRP A 378 10.44 5.78 -30.37
C TRP A 378 11.77 6.53 -30.49
N SER A 379 12.00 7.07 -31.68
CA SER A 379 13.11 7.98 -31.98
C SER A 379 12.86 9.37 -31.39
N VAL A 380 13.88 10.23 -31.42
CA VAL A 380 13.72 11.64 -31.01
C VAL A 380 12.73 12.35 -31.94
N GLU A 381 12.72 11.99 -33.22
CA GLU A 381 11.84 12.53 -34.26
C GLU A 381 10.37 12.18 -33.99
N ASP A 382 10.08 10.97 -33.51
CA ASP A 382 8.73 10.54 -33.12
C ASP A 382 8.17 11.38 -31.97
N PHE A 383 9.01 11.71 -30.97
CA PHE A 383 8.60 12.59 -29.88
C PHE A 383 8.41 14.04 -30.34
N LEU A 384 9.29 14.55 -31.21
CA LEU A 384 9.15 15.89 -31.79
C LEU A 384 7.85 16.04 -32.58
N LEU A 385 7.44 15.01 -33.32
CA LEU A 385 6.15 14.99 -34.02
C LEU A 385 4.97 15.22 -33.06
N VAL A 386 4.98 14.54 -31.91
CA VAL A 386 3.93 14.71 -30.89
C VAL A 386 3.96 16.09 -30.25
N ILE A 387 5.15 16.60 -29.92
CA ILE A 387 5.34 17.93 -29.34
C ILE A 387 4.84 19.02 -30.30
N LYS A 388 5.26 18.95 -31.57
CA LYS A 388 4.87 19.91 -32.60
C LYS A 388 3.36 19.97 -32.76
N ASN A 389 2.70 18.82 -32.85
CA ASN A 389 1.24 18.78 -32.92
C ASN A 389 0.57 19.43 -31.69
N TRP A 390 1.10 19.24 -30.47
CA TRP A 390 0.54 19.86 -29.27
C TRP A 390 0.73 21.38 -29.23
N VAL A 391 1.83 21.88 -29.78
CA VAL A 391 2.13 23.32 -29.87
C VAL A 391 1.25 23.99 -30.94
N GLU A 392 1.07 23.36 -32.10
CA GLU A 392 0.33 23.89 -33.25
C GLU A 392 -1.19 23.72 -33.12
N SER A 393 -1.66 22.50 -32.82
CA SER A 393 -3.08 22.16 -32.76
C SER A 393 -3.70 22.41 -31.38
N GLY A 394 -2.86 22.54 -30.35
CA GLY A 394 -3.29 22.75 -28.98
C GLY A 394 -3.72 21.47 -28.28
N LYS A 395 -3.61 21.47 -26.94
CA LYS A 395 -4.10 20.41 -26.07
C LYS A 395 -4.71 21.04 -24.82
N LYS A 396 -5.68 20.37 -24.21
CA LYS A 396 -6.39 20.88 -23.02
C LYS A 396 -5.41 21.16 -21.87
N VAL A 397 -5.53 22.32 -21.22
CA VAL A 397 -4.73 22.66 -20.03
C VAL A 397 -4.91 21.59 -18.94
N GLY A 398 -3.80 21.17 -18.33
CA GLY A 398 -3.74 20.07 -17.37
C GLY A 398 -3.53 18.69 -18.01
N SER A 399 -3.43 18.60 -19.35
CA SER A 399 -3.05 17.36 -20.03
C SER A 399 -1.62 16.98 -19.70
N CYS A 400 -1.36 15.69 -19.42
CA CYS A 400 -0.04 15.19 -19.02
C CYS A 400 0.21 13.80 -19.60
N TYR A 401 1.09 13.70 -20.59
CA TYR A 401 1.44 12.44 -21.25
C TYR A 401 2.88 12.07 -20.89
N SER A 402 3.13 10.83 -20.48
CA SER A 402 4.46 10.36 -20.10
C SER A 402 4.83 9.02 -20.73
N PHE A 403 6.10 8.86 -21.07
CA PHE A 403 6.61 7.72 -21.81
C PHE A 403 7.88 7.22 -21.15
N GLY A 404 7.96 5.92 -20.87
CA GLY A 404 9.25 5.28 -20.63
C GLY A 404 10.16 5.49 -21.84
N THR A 405 11.44 5.80 -21.63
CA THR A 405 12.36 6.13 -22.73
C THR A 405 13.79 5.60 -22.50
N SER A 406 14.58 5.59 -23.58
CA SER A 406 16.01 5.27 -23.57
C SER A 406 16.87 6.40 -23.01
N GLU A 407 18.09 6.04 -22.61
CA GLU A 407 19.11 7.02 -22.22
C GLU A 407 19.55 7.90 -23.41
N HIS A 408 19.54 7.35 -24.63
CA HIS A 408 19.83 8.08 -25.85
C HIS A 408 18.87 9.27 -26.06
N VAL A 409 17.55 9.01 -26.00
CA VAL A 409 16.54 10.07 -26.13
C VAL A 409 16.69 11.10 -25.00
N LYS A 410 16.92 10.63 -23.76
CA LYS A 410 17.09 11.51 -22.59
C LYS A 410 18.24 12.52 -22.77
N ASN A 411 19.34 12.12 -23.43
CA ASN A 411 20.48 13.00 -23.64
C ASN A 411 20.31 13.98 -24.82
N ILE A 412 19.43 13.71 -25.78
CA ILE A 412 19.36 14.45 -27.06
C ILE A 412 18.11 15.35 -27.16
N ILE A 413 16.97 14.90 -26.65
CA ILE A 413 15.67 15.50 -26.98
C ILE A 413 15.53 16.97 -26.56
N LEU A 414 15.98 17.34 -25.36
CA LEU A 414 15.87 18.73 -24.88
C LEU A 414 16.72 19.69 -25.73
N GLY A 415 17.89 19.23 -26.20
CA GLY A 415 18.75 19.98 -27.11
C GLY A 415 18.05 20.26 -28.45
N LYS A 416 17.50 19.21 -29.08
CA LYS A 416 16.75 19.36 -30.34
C LYS A 416 15.53 20.27 -30.21
N ILE A 417 14.78 20.18 -29.11
CA ILE A 417 13.64 21.08 -28.86
C ILE A 417 14.11 22.54 -28.75
N THR A 418 15.24 22.79 -28.08
CA THR A 418 15.80 24.14 -27.93
C THR A 418 16.28 24.73 -29.26
N GLU A 419 16.81 23.89 -30.16
CA GLU A 419 17.18 24.29 -31.53
C GLU A 419 15.96 24.67 -32.38
N GLU A 420 14.87 23.91 -32.26
CA GLU A 420 13.63 24.12 -33.03
C GLU A 420 12.80 25.30 -32.50
N TYR A 421 12.72 25.48 -31.18
CA TYR A 421 11.90 26.51 -30.53
C TYR A 421 12.76 27.55 -29.78
N LYS A 422 13.20 28.59 -30.51
CA LYS A 422 14.09 29.65 -29.97
C LYS A 422 13.48 30.46 -28.82
N ASP A 423 12.16 30.54 -28.75
CA ASP A 423 11.42 31.28 -27.70
C ASP A 423 11.09 30.41 -26.47
N ALA A 424 11.58 29.17 -26.42
CA ALA A 424 11.31 28.26 -25.31
C ALA A 424 12.16 28.61 -24.07
N GLU A 425 11.58 28.38 -22.88
CA GLU A 425 12.28 28.53 -21.61
C GLU A 425 12.95 27.21 -21.22
N THR A 426 14.27 27.23 -21.09
CA THR A 426 15.08 26.04 -20.78
C THR A 426 15.53 26.04 -19.33
N GLY A 427 15.42 24.88 -18.67
CA GLY A 427 16.04 24.59 -17.38
C GLY A 427 16.82 23.27 -17.42
N ASP A 428 17.48 22.92 -16.32
CA ASP A 428 18.44 21.78 -16.27
C ASP A 428 17.87 20.42 -16.71
N ALA A 429 16.56 20.21 -16.58
CA ALA A 429 15.89 18.95 -16.94
C ALA A 429 14.55 19.15 -17.66
N PHE A 430 14.28 20.35 -18.18
CA PHE A 430 13.03 20.63 -18.90
C PHE A 430 13.16 21.77 -19.92
N VAL A 431 12.26 21.79 -20.89
CA VAL A 431 12.03 22.90 -21.83
C VAL A 431 10.54 23.24 -21.83
N SER A 432 10.19 24.52 -21.76
CA SER A 432 8.80 25.00 -21.80
C SER A 432 8.56 25.82 -23.07
N ILE A 433 7.69 25.33 -23.94
CA ILE A 433 7.41 25.92 -25.25
C ILE A 433 6.09 26.71 -25.16
N PRO A 434 6.10 28.04 -25.39
CA PRO A 434 4.86 28.80 -25.44
C PRO A 434 4.04 28.39 -26.67
N THR A 435 2.72 28.27 -26.51
CA THR A 435 1.80 27.96 -27.61
C THR A 435 1.00 29.20 -28.02
N ILE A 436 0.39 29.14 -29.21
CA ILE A 436 -0.52 30.18 -29.70
C ILE A 436 -1.82 30.31 -28.88
N PHE A 437 -2.09 29.35 -27.98
CA PHE A 437 -3.32 29.26 -27.17
C PHE A 437 -3.16 29.86 -25.76
N ASN A 438 -2.15 30.72 -25.54
CA ASN A 438 -1.85 31.35 -24.25
C ASN A 438 -1.63 30.33 -23.11
N ASN A 439 -1.03 29.19 -23.45
CA ASN A 439 -0.56 28.15 -22.54
C ASN A 439 0.84 27.70 -22.99
N GLN A 440 1.47 26.79 -22.26
CA GLN A 440 2.79 26.27 -22.59
C GLN A 440 2.83 24.76 -22.51
N VAL A 441 3.61 24.14 -23.39
CA VAL A 441 3.94 22.71 -23.35
C VAL A 441 5.30 22.57 -22.66
N LYS A 442 5.28 22.09 -21.41
CA LYS A 442 6.49 21.75 -20.66
C LYS A 442 6.88 20.30 -20.95
N VAL A 443 8.05 20.12 -21.53
CA VAL A 443 8.70 18.83 -21.75
C VAL A 443 9.77 18.64 -20.68
N SER A 444 9.66 17.60 -19.86
CA SER A 444 10.63 17.30 -18.79
C SER A 444 11.06 15.85 -18.80
N ILE A 445 12.27 15.58 -18.32
CA ILE A 445 12.77 14.23 -18.11
C ILE A 445 12.98 14.00 -16.61
N GLU A 446 12.46 12.87 -16.12
CA GLU A 446 12.53 12.48 -14.73
C GLU A 446 13.17 11.07 -14.65
N GLU A 447 14.10 10.86 -13.71
CA GLU A 447 14.55 9.50 -13.36
C GLU A 447 13.46 8.83 -12.51
N HIS A 448 13.10 7.61 -12.87
CA HIS A 448 12.01 6.86 -12.25
C HIS A 448 12.51 5.52 -11.70
N GLN A 449 12.13 5.19 -10.46
CA GLN A 449 12.40 3.89 -9.85
C GLN A 449 11.29 2.90 -10.23
N GLY A 450 11.30 2.44 -11.49
CA GLY A 450 10.30 1.54 -12.07
C GLY A 450 10.86 0.68 -13.20
N MET A 451 9.99 0.18 -14.09
CA MET A 451 10.43 -0.61 -15.26
C MET A 451 11.21 0.22 -16.28
N ASN A 452 10.94 1.53 -16.38
CA ASN A 452 11.69 2.45 -17.22
C ASN A 452 12.50 3.40 -16.34
N ARG A 453 13.84 3.40 -16.50
CA ARG A 453 14.74 4.27 -15.74
C ARG A 453 14.51 5.76 -16.01
N TRP A 454 14.21 6.10 -17.26
CA TRP A 454 13.96 7.47 -17.70
C TRP A 454 12.52 7.60 -18.17
N VAL A 455 11.84 8.67 -17.74
CA VAL A 455 10.49 9.01 -18.16
C VAL A 455 10.48 10.39 -18.79
N LEU A 456 10.12 10.46 -20.06
CA LEU A 456 9.88 11.70 -20.78
C LEU A 456 8.41 12.11 -20.58
N LYS A 457 8.17 13.38 -20.28
CA LYS A 457 6.86 13.86 -19.84
C LYS A 457 6.49 15.18 -20.48
N PHE A 458 5.31 15.23 -21.08
CA PHE A 458 4.71 16.40 -21.71
C PHE A 458 3.57 16.91 -20.85
N GLN A 459 3.58 18.19 -20.48
CA GLN A 459 2.55 18.80 -19.64
C GLN A 459 2.07 20.11 -20.25
N VAL A 460 0.76 20.28 -20.40
CA VAL A 460 0.18 21.58 -20.77
C VAL A 460 -0.14 22.39 -19.52
N LEU A 461 0.58 23.48 -19.35
CA LEU A 461 0.48 24.39 -18.21
C LEU A 461 -0.04 25.75 -18.66
N PRO A 462 -0.77 26.50 -17.81
CA PRO A 462 -1.03 27.90 -18.08
C PRO A 462 0.30 28.70 -18.08
N ILE A 463 0.38 29.79 -18.86
CA ILE A 463 1.53 30.69 -18.83
C ILE A 463 1.45 31.54 -17.55
N GLU A 464 2.32 31.25 -16.57
CA GLU A 464 2.38 31.94 -15.28
C GLU A 464 2.69 33.45 -15.41
N ARG A 465 3.37 33.88 -16.50
CA ARG A 465 3.64 35.31 -16.78
C ARG A 465 2.39 36.19 -16.87
N ALA A 466 1.23 35.63 -17.21
CA ALA A 466 -0.02 36.39 -17.25
C ALA A 466 -0.58 36.68 -15.85
N LEU A 467 -0.36 35.79 -14.87
CA LEU A 467 -0.79 35.99 -13.49
C LEU A 467 0.15 36.97 -12.77
N GLN A 468 1.46 36.81 -12.97
CA GLN A 468 2.49 37.71 -12.43
C GLN A 468 2.27 39.15 -12.89
N ARG A 469 2.05 39.38 -14.20
CA ARG A 469 1.74 40.71 -14.76
C ARG A 469 0.46 41.31 -14.21
N LYS A 470 -0.54 40.48 -13.87
CA LYS A 470 -1.81 40.95 -13.28
C LYS A 470 -1.63 41.36 -11.82
N ILE A 471 -0.80 40.62 -11.06
CA ILE A 471 -0.41 40.99 -9.70
C ILE A 471 0.40 42.30 -9.72
N GLU A 472 1.43 42.37 -10.57
CA GLU A 472 2.25 43.58 -10.77
C GLU A 472 1.40 44.78 -11.21
N PHE A 473 0.42 44.56 -12.09
CA PHE A 473 -0.53 45.60 -12.50
C PHE A 473 -1.37 46.12 -11.33
N VAL A 474 -1.91 45.24 -10.49
CA VAL A 474 -2.68 45.62 -9.30
C VAL A 474 -1.80 46.35 -8.26
N GLU A 475 -0.57 45.90 -8.06
CA GLU A 475 0.41 46.50 -7.15
C GLU A 475 0.97 47.85 -7.66
N SER A 476 0.92 48.10 -8.98
CA SER A 476 1.40 49.35 -9.59
C SER A 476 0.66 50.61 -9.12
N PHE A 477 -0.54 50.45 -8.54
CA PHE A 477 -1.37 51.56 -8.03
C PHE A 477 -1.04 51.98 -6.59
N GLY A 478 -0.11 51.28 -5.91
CA GLY A 478 0.38 51.57 -4.56
C GLY A 478 0.24 50.40 -3.55
N PRO A 479 0.71 50.57 -2.30
CA PRO A 479 0.65 49.54 -1.26
C PRO A 479 -0.78 49.15 -0.91
N ILE A 480 -1.08 47.85 -0.82
CA ILE A 480 -2.45 47.34 -0.63
C ILE A 480 -2.96 47.61 0.80
N PRO A 481 -4.15 48.20 0.97
CA PRO A 481 -4.68 48.54 2.30
C PRO A 481 -4.97 47.30 3.16
N GLU A 482 -4.35 47.22 4.34
CA GLU A 482 -4.56 46.12 5.28
C GLU A 482 -5.93 46.15 5.96
N VAL A 483 -6.50 47.35 6.15
CA VAL A 483 -7.83 47.59 6.75
C VAL A 483 -8.68 48.37 5.76
N LEU A 484 -9.93 47.94 5.56
CA LEU A 484 -10.93 48.70 4.80
C LEU A 484 -11.90 49.30 5.83
N GLU A 485 -12.24 50.58 5.70
CA GLU A 485 -13.27 51.21 6.53
C GLU A 485 -14.65 50.64 6.13
N ASP A 486 -15.44 50.23 7.11
CA ASP A 486 -16.71 49.50 6.90
C ASP A 486 -17.93 50.43 6.69
N ASP A 487 -17.75 51.75 6.73
CA ASP A 487 -18.85 52.71 6.95
C ASP A 487 -19.26 53.56 5.74
N MET A 488 -19.17 53.06 4.49
CA MET A 488 -19.74 53.78 3.34
C MET A 488 -20.74 52.95 2.54
N ASP A 489 -21.86 53.57 2.14
CA ASP A 489 -22.77 53.05 1.12
C ASP A 489 -22.01 53.01 -0.21
N TYR A 490 -21.66 51.80 -0.68
CA TYR A 490 -20.94 51.60 -1.93
C TYR A 490 -21.88 51.13 -3.05
N ASN A 491 -21.59 51.55 -4.28
CA ASN A 491 -22.30 51.04 -5.45
C ASN A 491 -21.71 49.68 -5.87
N GLU A 492 -22.44 48.61 -5.58
CA GLU A 492 -21.99 47.23 -5.86
C GLU A 492 -21.74 46.96 -7.36
N PHE A 493 -22.47 47.65 -8.25
CA PHE A 493 -22.24 47.54 -9.69
C PHE A 493 -20.88 48.13 -10.09
N GLU A 494 -20.53 49.29 -9.56
CA GLU A 494 -19.22 49.92 -9.82
C GLU A 494 -18.07 49.17 -9.12
N LEU A 495 -18.29 48.62 -7.93
CA LEU A 495 -17.32 47.73 -7.26
C LEU A 495 -16.98 46.51 -8.12
N GLN A 496 -17.98 45.80 -8.66
CA GLN A 496 -17.75 44.62 -9.49
C GLN A 496 -17.05 44.96 -10.81
N LYS A 497 -17.43 46.08 -11.44
CA LYS A 497 -16.81 46.58 -12.67
C LYS A 497 -15.34 46.95 -12.45
N LEU A 498 -15.00 47.58 -11.33
CA LEU A 498 -13.62 47.87 -10.93
C LEU A 498 -12.81 46.60 -10.65
N VAL A 499 -13.36 45.64 -9.89
CA VAL A 499 -12.71 44.34 -9.65
C VAL A 499 -12.40 43.64 -10.97
N GLN A 500 -13.35 43.63 -11.90
CA GLN A 500 -13.15 43.01 -13.21
C GLN A 500 -12.08 43.77 -14.03
N GLY A 501 -12.10 45.10 -14.01
CA GLY A 501 -11.06 45.92 -14.65
C GLY A 501 -9.63 45.65 -14.11
N PHE A 502 -9.50 45.35 -12.82
CA PHE A 502 -8.23 44.94 -12.22
C PHE A 502 -7.80 43.53 -12.65
N LEU A 503 -8.74 42.58 -12.68
CA LEU A 503 -8.48 41.20 -13.13
C LEU A 503 -8.13 41.11 -14.62
N ASP A 504 -8.66 42.04 -15.42
CA ASP A 504 -8.47 42.09 -16.87
C ASP A 504 -7.29 42.98 -17.30
N GLY A 505 -6.75 43.81 -16.41
CA GLY A 505 -5.64 44.71 -16.72
C GLY A 505 -6.02 45.92 -17.58
N THR A 506 -7.30 46.30 -17.59
CA THR A 506 -7.86 47.31 -18.52
C THR A 506 -8.07 48.69 -17.89
N LEU A 507 -7.87 48.80 -16.57
CA LEU A 507 -7.98 50.06 -15.83
C LEU A 507 -6.86 51.04 -16.21
N LYS A 508 -7.25 52.25 -16.62
CA LYS A 508 -6.30 53.34 -16.84
C LYS A 508 -6.04 54.08 -15.53
N SER A 509 -4.81 54.56 -15.35
CA SER A 509 -4.47 55.47 -14.25
C SER A 509 -5.34 56.74 -14.37
N THR A 510 -6.34 56.86 -13.51
CA THR A 510 -7.19 58.05 -13.37
C THR A 510 -6.81 58.78 -12.10
N THR A 511 -6.79 60.12 -12.15
CA THR A 511 -6.55 61.00 -10.99
C THR A 511 -7.71 61.03 -10.02
N GLU A 512 -8.92 60.66 -10.47
CA GLU A 512 -10.09 60.47 -9.63
C GLU A 512 -10.25 58.98 -9.30
N ARG A 513 -10.13 58.64 -8.00
CA ARG A 513 -10.37 57.30 -7.46
C ARG A 513 -11.75 57.28 -6.79
N PRO A 514 -12.73 56.51 -7.29
CA PRO A 514 -14.03 56.39 -6.64
C PRO A 514 -13.91 55.67 -5.28
N PRO A 515 -14.88 55.82 -4.37
CA PRO A 515 -14.87 55.22 -3.03
C PRO A 515 -14.59 53.71 -3.00
N GLU A 516 -15.05 52.99 -4.02
CA GLU A 516 -14.96 51.53 -4.16
C GLU A 516 -13.56 51.06 -4.60
N PHE A 517 -12.69 51.96 -5.07
CA PHE A 517 -11.45 51.64 -5.78
C PHE A 517 -10.48 50.79 -4.95
N GLU A 518 -10.20 51.19 -3.71
CA GLU A 518 -9.25 50.49 -2.84
C GLU A 518 -9.81 49.14 -2.34
N ARG A 519 -11.13 49.05 -2.16
CA ARG A 519 -11.84 47.80 -1.86
C ARG A 519 -11.78 46.83 -3.04
N ALA A 520 -12.06 47.32 -4.25
CA ALA A 520 -11.95 46.54 -5.47
C ALA A 520 -10.51 46.04 -5.70
N ARG A 521 -9.51 46.89 -5.45
CA ARG A 521 -8.08 46.55 -5.60
C ARG A 521 -7.68 45.43 -4.64
N LYS A 522 -8.07 45.52 -3.37
CA LYS A 522 -7.82 44.48 -2.36
C LYS A 522 -8.51 43.16 -2.73
N MET A 523 -9.77 43.21 -3.16
CA MET A 523 -10.51 42.02 -3.59
C MET A 523 -9.91 41.37 -4.83
N ALA A 524 -9.42 42.15 -5.80
CA ALA A 524 -8.73 41.64 -6.97
C ALA A 524 -7.38 40.98 -6.59
N HIS A 525 -6.60 41.61 -5.71
CA HIS A 525 -5.37 41.03 -5.18
C HIS A 525 -5.59 39.73 -4.39
N ASP A 526 -6.60 39.69 -3.52
CA ASP A 526 -6.96 38.48 -2.76
C ASP A 526 -7.43 37.35 -3.71
N LYS A 527 -8.17 37.69 -4.78
CA LYS A 527 -8.56 36.73 -5.83
C LYS A 527 -7.39 36.23 -6.68
N LEU A 528 -6.35 37.06 -6.86
CA LEU A 528 -5.14 36.72 -7.62
C LEU A 528 -4.10 35.96 -6.78
N GLY A 529 -4.35 35.71 -5.49
CA GLY A 529 -3.57 34.78 -4.66
C GLY A 529 -2.72 35.40 -3.55
N GLY A 530 -2.94 36.66 -3.18
CA GLY A 530 -2.14 37.44 -2.21
C GLY A 530 -2.06 36.94 -0.75
N LYS A 531 -2.55 35.75 -0.42
CA LYS A 531 -2.43 35.14 0.92
C LYS A 531 -2.07 33.65 0.83
N ILE A 532 -0.78 33.34 0.70
CA ILE A 532 -0.26 32.01 1.06
C ILE A 532 1.04 32.16 1.88
N LYS A 533 0.93 32.71 3.09
CA LYS A 533 1.86 32.39 4.19
C LYS A 533 1.10 31.46 5.15
N ASN A 534 1.22 30.16 4.93
CA ASN A 534 0.61 29.16 5.80
C ASN A 534 1.63 28.70 6.83
N GLN A 535 1.41 29.05 8.10
CA GLN A 535 2.16 28.49 9.22
C GLN A 535 1.60 27.11 9.57
N MET A 536 2.44 26.09 9.60
CA MET A 536 2.05 24.72 9.94
C MET A 536 2.88 24.21 11.12
N ALA A 537 2.23 23.92 12.25
CA ALA A 537 2.90 23.38 13.43
C ALA A 537 3.45 21.96 13.19
N LYS A 538 2.78 21.15 12.37
CA LYS A 538 3.22 19.80 12.00
C LYS A 538 2.83 19.45 10.57
N LEU A 539 3.75 18.85 9.83
CA LEU A 539 3.49 18.25 8.53
C LEU A 539 3.62 16.73 8.64
N ARG A 540 2.57 15.99 8.25
CA ARG A 540 2.60 14.52 8.14
C ARG A 540 2.54 14.09 6.68
N PRO A 541 3.68 13.75 6.05
CA PRO A 541 3.70 13.16 4.72
C PRO A 541 2.96 11.81 4.71
N PHE A 542 2.08 11.56 3.74
CA PHE A 542 1.45 10.25 3.57
C PHE A 542 2.39 9.30 2.84
N TYR A 543 2.36 7.99 3.17
CA TYR A 543 2.96 6.98 2.29
C TYR A 543 2.16 6.98 0.98
N PHE A 544 2.71 7.56 -0.08
CA PHE A 544 2.27 7.23 -1.42
C PHE A 544 2.71 5.78 -1.67
N ARG A 545 1.74 4.85 -1.74
CA ARG A 545 1.98 3.59 -2.45
C ARG A 545 2.17 3.97 -3.92
N ARG A 546 3.43 3.98 -4.37
CA ARG A 546 3.92 4.21 -5.75
C ARG A 546 3.29 5.40 -6.51
N ASP A 547 4.13 6.39 -6.81
CA ASP A 547 3.95 7.42 -7.86
C ASP A 547 2.89 8.52 -7.66
N GLY A 548 2.89 9.17 -6.49
CA GLY A 548 2.17 10.44 -6.30
C GLY A 548 3.09 11.67 -6.35
N ILE A 549 2.92 12.56 -7.33
CA ILE A 549 3.58 13.88 -7.35
C ILE A 549 2.67 14.91 -6.66
N MET A 550 3.11 15.43 -5.52
CA MET A 550 2.46 16.56 -4.86
C MET A 550 2.80 17.85 -5.61
N ARG A 551 1.80 18.44 -6.30
CA ARG A 551 1.98 19.73 -6.98
C ARG A 551 1.66 20.85 -6.00
N LEU A 552 2.70 21.56 -5.60
CA LEU A 552 2.61 22.74 -4.73
C LEU A 552 2.78 24.00 -5.58
N PRO A 553 2.15 25.13 -5.22
CA PRO A 553 2.35 26.40 -5.90
C PRO A 553 3.84 26.76 -6.00
N VAL A 554 4.25 27.30 -7.15
CA VAL A 554 5.61 27.81 -7.35
C VAL A 554 5.83 29.00 -6.41
N GLY A 555 6.97 29.04 -5.72
CA GLY A 555 7.24 30.04 -4.68
C GLY A 555 6.57 29.77 -3.34
N LEU A 556 5.85 28.64 -3.17
CA LEU A 556 5.32 28.25 -1.86
C LEU A 556 6.46 28.10 -0.86
N ARG A 557 6.44 28.95 0.15
CA ARG A 557 7.25 28.79 1.34
C ARG A 557 6.39 28.48 2.55
N LEU A 558 6.85 27.54 3.35
CA LEU A 558 6.15 26.98 4.48
C LEU A 558 7.03 27.15 5.73
N LYS A 559 6.42 27.73 6.77
CA LYS A 559 6.98 27.70 8.11
C LYS A 559 6.50 26.43 8.81
N ILE A 560 7.33 25.39 8.74
CA ILE A 560 7.06 24.07 9.33
C ILE A 560 7.92 23.89 10.58
N ASP A 561 7.31 23.59 11.72
CA ASP A 561 8.05 23.30 12.94
C ASP A 561 8.54 21.83 13.00
N GLU A 562 7.75 20.88 12.49
CA GLU A 562 8.02 19.44 12.60
C GLU A 562 7.52 18.66 11.37
N ILE A 563 8.38 17.79 10.82
CA ILE A 563 7.99 16.77 9.83
C ILE A 563 7.79 15.44 10.57
N ASP A 564 6.56 15.17 10.97
CA ASP A 564 6.17 14.07 11.88
C ASP A 564 6.06 12.72 11.15
N ARG A 565 7.15 12.33 10.45
CA ARG A 565 7.41 11.00 9.86
C ARG A 565 8.87 10.82 9.50
N ARG A 566 9.39 9.60 9.71
CA ARG A 566 10.70 9.16 9.21
C ARG A 566 10.68 9.01 7.68
N MET A 567 11.52 9.76 7.00
CA MET A 567 11.72 9.68 5.55
C MET A 567 13.21 9.69 5.20
N ASP A 568 13.54 9.22 4.01
CA ASP A 568 14.90 9.28 3.46
C ASP A 568 15.41 10.73 3.41
N ILE A 569 16.64 10.95 3.87
CA ILE A 569 17.17 12.31 4.03
C ILE A 569 17.45 13.00 2.68
N HIS A 570 17.88 12.27 1.65
CA HIS A 570 18.05 12.84 0.31
C HIS A 570 16.71 13.29 -0.27
N PHE A 571 15.65 12.51 -0.04
CA PHE A 571 14.30 12.92 -0.43
C PHE A 571 13.85 14.19 0.30
N LEU A 572 14.08 14.27 1.63
CA LEU A 572 13.74 15.43 2.44
C LEU A 572 14.50 16.68 1.98
N GLN A 573 15.81 16.56 1.76
CA GLN A 573 16.66 17.63 1.26
C GLN A 573 16.20 18.12 -0.11
N ARG A 574 15.94 17.22 -1.06
CA ARG A 574 15.53 17.59 -2.43
C ARG A 574 14.13 18.20 -2.48
N SER A 575 13.19 17.66 -1.70
CA SER A 575 11.76 17.95 -1.88
C SER A 575 11.22 18.98 -0.90
N PHE A 576 11.76 19.03 0.33
CA PHE A 576 11.24 19.89 1.39
C PHE A 576 12.15 21.08 1.70
N ALA A 577 13.48 20.96 1.59
CA ALA A 577 14.37 22.09 1.89
C ALA A 577 14.03 23.36 1.07
N PRO A 578 13.72 23.28 -0.25
CA PRO A 578 13.32 24.47 -1.03
C PRO A 578 12.00 25.11 -0.57
N LEU A 579 11.16 24.37 0.17
CA LEU A 579 9.86 24.83 0.64
C LEU A 579 9.94 25.44 2.04
N LEU A 580 11.03 25.26 2.78
CA LEU A 580 11.14 25.75 4.15
C LEU A 580 11.52 27.24 4.17
N ASP A 581 10.81 27.99 5.02
CA ASP A 581 11.13 29.39 5.35
C ASP A 581 12.08 29.51 6.56
N ALA A 582 12.26 28.43 7.31
CA ALA A 582 13.10 28.38 8.50
C ALA A 582 13.54 26.93 8.78
N PRO A 583 14.66 26.73 9.51
CA PRO A 583 15.06 25.42 9.99
C PRO A 583 13.99 24.71 10.83
N LEU A 584 13.93 23.39 10.72
CA LEU A 584 12.97 22.57 11.46
C LEU A 584 13.28 22.55 12.95
N LYS A 585 12.25 22.62 13.79
CA LYS A 585 12.42 22.37 15.24
C LYS A 585 12.61 20.88 15.52
N ARG A 586 11.97 19.99 14.75
CA ARG A 586 12.04 18.53 14.91
C ARG A 586 12.06 17.82 13.56
N LEU A 587 13.02 16.93 13.37
CA LEU A 587 13.19 16.12 12.17
C LEU A 587 13.35 14.63 12.53
N TYR A 588 12.65 13.78 11.78
CA TYR A 588 12.75 12.33 11.85
C TYR A 588 13.25 11.82 10.49
N ALA A 589 14.40 11.15 10.43
CA ALA A 589 15.04 10.80 9.15
C ALA A 589 15.56 9.36 9.09
N PHE A 590 15.61 8.78 7.89
CA PHE A 590 16.38 7.57 7.57
C PHE A 590 17.72 7.98 6.94
N VAL A 591 18.80 7.37 7.40
CA VAL A 591 20.16 7.54 6.83
C VAL A 591 20.75 6.19 6.43
N ASN A 592 21.49 6.18 5.33
CA ASN A 592 22.05 5.02 4.68
C ASN A 592 23.57 5.11 4.47
N ASN A 593 24.19 6.29 4.65
CA ASN A 593 25.64 6.49 4.53
C ASN A 593 26.11 7.71 5.37
N ASP A 594 27.41 7.99 5.39
CA ASP A 594 27.97 9.13 6.13
C ASP A 594 27.66 10.49 5.45
N GLU A 595 27.57 10.53 4.10
CA GLU A 595 27.29 11.73 3.29
C GLU A 595 25.90 12.33 3.59
N ASP A 596 24.96 11.49 4.03
CA ASP A 596 23.62 11.88 4.49
C ASP A 596 23.65 12.95 5.60
N PHE A 597 24.69 12.93 6.44
CA PHE A 597 24.85 13.91 7.52
C PHE A 597 25.33 15.28 7.01
N GLU A 598 25.79 15.39 5.77
CA GLU A 598 26.14 16.68 5.15
C GLU A 598 24.90 17.47 4.69
N SER A 599 23.72 16.86 4.74
CA SER A 599 22.45 17.48 4.36
C SER A 599 22.11 18.69 5.24
N SER A 600 21.90 19.85 4.60
CA SER A 600 21.51 21.10 5.27
C SER A 600 20.25 20.97 6.15
N ILE A 601 19.22 20.24 5.69
CA ILE A 601 17.98 20.08 6.46
C ILE A 601 18.21 19.29 7.75
N LEU A 602 19.22 18.40 7.76
CA LEU A 602 19.64 17.63 8.93
C LEU A 602 20.47 18.50 9.88
N GLN A 603 21.49 19.19 9.36
CA GLN A 603 22.40 20.02 10.14
C GLN A 603 21.70 21.20 10.83
N GLU A 604 20.70 21.78 10.18
CA GLU A 604 19.98 22.95 10.69
C GLU A 604 18.84 22.59 11.65
N ALA A 605 18.41 21.32 11.71
CA ALA A 605 17.31 20.90 12.57
C ALA A 605 17.68 21.02 14.06
N ARG A 606 16.76 21.52 14.89
CA ARG A 606 17.05 21.65 16.33
C ARG A 606 17.08 20.30 17.05
N TYR A 607 16.11 19.44 16.78
CA TYR A 607 16.00 18.08 17.31
C TYR A 607 16.00 17.10 16.15
N LEU A 608 16.81 16.06 16.25
CA LEU A 608 16.99 15.06 15.23
C LEU A 608 16.79 13.64 15.81
N GLU A 609 15.92 12.86 15.20
CA GLU A 609 15.81 11.42 15.46
C GLU A 609 16.13 10.66 14.17
N VAL A 610 17.20 9.86 14.21
CA VAL A 610 17.73 9.17 13.03
C VAL A 610 17.54 7.67 13.16
N PHE A 611 17.04 7.07 12.07
CA PHE A 611 16.92 5.63 11.93
C PHE A 611 17.92 5.11 10.89
N GLU A 612 18.68 4.10 11.28
CA GLU A 612 19.71 3.50 10.43
C GLU A 612 19.11 2.60 9.34
N GLY A 613 19.62 2.72 8.11
CA GLY A 613 19.34 1.84 6.99
C GLY A 613 19.78 0.39 7.25
N LEU A 614 19.28 -0.56 6.43
CA LEU A 614 19.53 -1.99 6.64
C LEU A 614 21.01 -2.40 6.57
N SER A 615 21.84 -1.62 5.88
CA SER A 615 23.25 -1.91 5.59
C SER A 615 24.21 -0.86 6.16
N TYR A 616 23.74 0.05 7.02
CA TYR A 616 24.51 1.17 7.54
C TYR A 616 24.41 1.25 9.06
N GLN A 617 25.50 1.59 9.72
CA GLN A 617 25.54 1.90 11.14
C GLN A 617 26.30 3.20 11.32
N ILE A 618 25.71 4.12 12.09
CA ILE A 618 26.34 5.40 12.39
C ILE A 618 27.62 5.11 13.16
N ARG A 619 28.73 5.76 12.83
CA ARG A 619 30.00 5.65 13.56
C ARG A 619 30.30 6.98 14.27
N PRO A 620 31.05 6.97 15.40
CA PRO A 620 31.34 8.17 16.15
C PRO A 620 31.81 9.38 15.33
N PRO A 621 32.73 9.26 14.33
CA PRO A 621 33.26 10.41 13.60
C PRO A 621 32.21 11.34 13.00
N VAL A 622 31.10 10.78 12.50
CA VAL A 622 30.04 11.55 11.82
C VAL A 622 29.26 12.40 12.82
N ILE A 623 29.09 11.92 14.06
CA ILE A 623 28.32 12.63 15.08
C ILE A 623 29.13 13.63 15.90
N LEU A 624 30.48 13.56 15.87
CA LEU A 624 31.34 14.45 16.65
C LEU A 624 31.09 15.92 16.32
N ASN A 625 30.85 16.21 15.04
CA ASN A 625 30.71 17.56 14.50
C ASN A 625 29.26 18.08 14.44
N LEU A 626 28.26 17.25 14.74
CA LEU A 626 26.85 17.64 14.68
C LEU A 626 26.53 18.80 15.63
N GLN A 627 25.86 19.83 15.15
CA GLN A 627 25.54 21.01 15.97
C GLN A 627 24.10 21.02 16.51
N ASN A 628 23.33 19.97 16.23
CA ASN A 628 21.94 19.83 16.68
C ASN A 628 21.87 19.88 18.21
N LEU A 629 20.82 20.52 18.76
CA LEU A 629 20.61 20.58 20.21
C LEU A 629 20.15 19.23 20.77
N SER A 630 19.51 18.39 19.97
CA SER A 630 19.12 17.06 20.43
C SER A 630 19.25 16.03 19.32
N PHE A 631 19.77 14.86 19.67
CA PHE A 631 19.98 13.75 18.76
C PHE A 631 19.52 12.44 19.43
N HIS A 632 18.73 11.65 18.72
CA HIS A 632 18.32 10.32 19.14
C HIS A 632 18.63 9.32 18.03
N GLN A 633 19.54 8.39 18.30
CA GLN A 633 19.86 7.30 17.39
C GLN A 633 18.95 6.10 17.69
N ILE A 634 18.24 5.65 16.65
CA ILE A 634 17.46 4.42 16.67
C ILE A 634 18.13 3.42 15.73
N SER A 635 18.74 2.37 16.29
CA SER A 635 19.34 1.29 15.51
C SER A 635 18.35 0.14 15.34
N ARG A 636 18.26 -0.41 14.13
CA ARG A 636 17.41 -1.57 13.84
C ARG A 636 18.05 -2.89 14.30
N LEU A 637 19.38 -2.93 14.30
CA LEU A 637 20.21 -4.01 14.82
C LEU A 637 20.79 -3.58 16.17
N ASP A 638 21.57 -4.44 16.83
CA ASP A 638 22.31 -3.99 18.00
C ASP A 638 23.28 -2.86 17.61
N ASN A 639 23.27 -1.74 18.33
CA ASN A 639 24.36 -0.78 18.27
C ASN A 639 25.68 -1.54 18.51
N SER A 640 26.59 -1.46 17.55
CA SER A 640 27.88 -2.16 17.55
C SER A 640 28.96 -1.38 18.28
N TRP A 641 28.65 -0.18 18.79
CA TRP A 641 29.62 0.67 19.45
C TRP A 641 30.16 0.00 20.70
N SER A 642 31.48 -0.02 20.80
CA SER A 642 32.16 -0.45 22.01
C SER A 642 32.11 0.65 23.08
N VAL A 643 32.56 0.32 24.29
CA VAL A 643 32.71 1.31 25.37
C VAL A 643 33.67 2.43 24.95
N GLU A 644 34.72 2.10 24.21
CA GLU A 644 35.71 3.05 23.68
C GLU A 644 35.11 4.02 22.65
N ASP A 645 34.21 3.55 21.80
CA ASP A 645 33.49 4.40 20.84
C ASP A 645 32.65 5.47 21.57
N PHE A 646 31.99 5.11 22.68
CA PHE A 646 31.26 6.08 23.52
C PHE A 646 32.20 7.02 24.27
N LEU A 647 33.31 6.52 24.80
CA LEU A 647 34.32 7.36 25.46
C LEU A 647 34.91 8.40 24.52
N LEU A 648 35.08 8.07 23.23
CA LEU A 648 35.54 9.02 22.21
C LEU A 648 34.56 10.21 22.06
N VAL A 649 33.25 9.93 22.05
CA VAL A 649 32.21 10.96 21.96
C VAL A 649 32.21 11.84 23.21
N ILE A 650 32.30 11.22 24.39
CA ILE A 650 32.35 11.93 25.68
C ILE A 650 33.59 12.84 25.74
N LYS A 651 34.76 12.30 25.39
CA LYS A 651 36.01 13.06 25.36
C LYS A 651 35.91 14.27 24.43
N ASN A 652 35.37 14.07 23.23
CA ASN A 652 35.13 15.17 22.31
C ASN A 652 34.22 16.25 22.91
N TRP A 653 33.14 15.89 23.62
CA TRP A 653 32.23 16.87 24.24
C TRP A 653 32.87 17.65 25.39
N VAL A 654 33.69 16.97 26.21
CA VAL A 654 34.42 17.59 27.33
C VAL A 654 35.51 18.55 26.81
N GLU A 655 36.22 18.17 25.74
CA GLU A 655 37.33 18.96 25.19
C GLU A 655 36.86 20.10 24.27
N SER A 656 35.93 19.84 23.35
CA SER A 656 35.46 20.82 22.36
C SER A 656 34.41 21.79 22.88
N GLY A 657 33.67 21.41 23.93
CA GLY A 657 32.63 22.24 24.54
C GLY A 657 31.35 22.26 23.72
N LYS A 658 30.46 21.28 23.96
CA LYS A 658 29.12 21.28 23.38
C LYS A 658 28.25 22.38 23.99
N LYS A 659 27.28 22.90 23.24
CA LYS A 659 26.35 23.94 23.69
C LYS A 659 25.50 23.45 24.88
N VAL A 660 25.31 24.30 25.89
CA VAL A 660 24.42 24.00 27.03
C VAL A 660 23.00 23.73 26.54
N GLY A 661 22.39 22.65 27.04
CA GLY A 661 21.10 22.13 26.57
C GLY A 661 21.22 21.09 25.44
N SER A 662 22.42 20.71 25.02
CA SER A 662 22.61 19.61 24.06
C SER A 662 22.31 18.27 24.71
N CYS A 663 21.54 17.41 24.04
CA CYS A 663 21.10 16.11 24.55
C CYS A 663 21.18 15.01 23.49
N TYR A 664 22.12 14.08 23.60
CA TYR A 664 22.29 12.96 22.65
C TYR A 664 21.93 11.65 23.34
N SER A 665 21.22 10.76 22.66
CA SER A 665 20.75 9.50 23.23
C SER A 665 20.90 8.34 22.25
N PHE A 666 21.30 7.20 22.80
CA PHE A 666 21.73 6.02 22.05
C PHE A 666 21.13 4.76 22.67
N ASP A 667 20.67 3.84 21.82
CA ASP A 667 20.36 2.48 22.25
C ASP A 667 21.68 1.72 22.53
N ILE A 668 21.78 1.06 23.68
CA ILE A 668 23.00 0.34 24.11
C ILE A 668 22.72 -1.12 24.46
N ARG A 669 23.77 -1.96 24.42
CA ARG A 669 23.72 -3.34 24.91
C ARG A 669 24.02 -3.41 26.41
N GLU A 670 23.59 -4.51 27.04
CA GLU A 670 23.79 -4.75 28.47
C GLU A 670 25.26 -4.76 28.89
N HIS A 671 26.17 -5.28 28.06
CA HIS A 671 27.62 -5.22 28.36
C HIS A 671 28.15 -3.78 28.41
N VAL A 672 27.66 -2.87 27.54
CA VAL A 672 28.01 -1.45 27.57
C VAL A 672 27.45 -0.81 28.82
N LYS A 673 26.17 -1.07 29.13
CA LYS A 673 25.49 -0.59 30.35
C LYS A 673 26.31 -0.90 31.61
N ASN A 674 26.83 -2.13 31.70
CA ASN A 674 27.54 -2.60 32.88
C ASN A 674 28.98 -2.07 32.99
N ALA A 675 29.58 -1.60 31.89
CA ALA A 675 30.99 -1.19 31.86
C ALA A 675 31.22 0.32 31.70
N ILE A 676 30.33 1.03 31.00
CA ILE A 676 30.57 2.42 30.56
C ILE A 676 30.76 3.40 31.72
N LEU A 677 29.93 3.33 32.77
CA LEU A 677 30.03 4.25 33.90
C LEU A 677 31.34 4.05 34.66
N GLY A 678 31.74 2.80 34.94
CA GLY A 678 33.02 2.51 35.60
C GLY A 678 34.23 3.02 34.80
N LYS A 679 34.20 2.85 33.48
CA LYS A 679 35.26 3.35 32.58
C LYS A 679 35.32 4.88 32.50
N ILE A 680 34.18 5.57 32.62
CA ILE A 680 34.16 7.03 32.73
C ILE A 680 34.77 7.49 34.05
N THR A 681 34.45 6.82 35.17
CA THR A 681 35.04 7.13 36.49
C THR A 681 36.56 6.95 36.50
N GLU A 682 37.08 5.91 35.83
CA GLU A 682 38.53 5.71 35.65
C GLU A 682 39.18 6.83 34.82
N ALA A 683 38.46 7.38 33.84
CA ALA A 683 38.99 8.37 32.90
C ALA A 683 38.92 9.83 33.41
N TYR A 684 38.04 10.14 34.36
CA TYR A 684 37.77 11.50 34.84
C TYR A 684 37.70 11.55 36.37
N GLU A 685 38.82 11.92 37.02
CA GLU A 685 38.94 11.97 38.49
C GLU A 685 37.97 12.95 39.16
N ASP A 686 37.64 14.08 38.49
CA ASP A 686 36.75 15.13 39.02
C ASP A 686 35.25 14.86 38.76
N ALA A 687 34.88 13.68 38.24
CA ALA A 687 33.50 13.38 37.88
C ALA A 687 32.62 13.02 39.10
N LYS A 688 31.42 13.61 39.17
CA LYS A 688 30.44 13.28 40.22
C LYS A 688 29.62 12.06 39.81
N THR A 689 29.67 11.02 40.62
CA THR A 689 28.97 9.74 40.34
C THR A 689 27.67 9.64 41.15
N GLY A 690 26.59 9.19 40.50
CA GLY A 690 25.35 8.73 41.12
C GLY A 690 24.97 7.33 40.61
N ASP A 691 23.91 6.73 41.16
CA ASP A 691 23.56 5.31 40.93
C ASP A 691 23.36 4.94 39.46
N THR A 692 22.87 5.87 38.63
CA THR A 692 22.57 5.65 37.20
C THR A 692 23.15 6.74 36.29
N PHE A 693 24.02 7.61 36.81
CA PHE A 693 24.61 8.70 36.03
C PHE A 693 25.99 9.15 36.54
N ILE A 694 26.78 9.76 35.66
CA ILE A 694 28.03 10.46 35.97
C ILE A 694 28.00 11.86 35.38
N SER A 695 28.44 12.87 36.14
CA SER A 695 28.56 14.26 35.66
C SER A 695 30.02 14.68 35.63
N ILE A 696 30.51 15.03 34.44
CA ILE A 696 31.90 15.41 34.18
C ILE A 696 31.96 16.94 34.03
N PRO A 697 32.65 17.67 34.92
CA PRO A 697 32.84 19.11 34.75
C PRO A 697 33.70 19.39 33.53
N THR A 698 33.38 20.45 32.78
CA THR A 698 34.19 20.89 31.64
C THR A 698 34.87 22.22 31.93
N ARG A 699 35.89 22.55 31.13
CA ARG A 699 36.57 23.86 31.16
C ARG A 699 35.68 25.06 30.76
N PHE A 700 34.45 24.80 30.28
CA PHE A 700 33.53 25.83 29.76
C PHE A 700 32.46 26.25 30.78
N ASN A 701 32.67 25.99 32.08
CA ASN A 701 31.74 26.31 33.16
C ASN A 701 30.35 25.64 32.99
N ASN A 702 30.36 24.43 32.43
CA ASN A 702 29.22 23.53 32.28
C ASN A 702 29.66 22.09 32.61
N GLN A 703 28.74 21.13 32.63
CA GLN A 703 29.05 19.72 32.88
C GLN A 703 28.37 18.82 31.84
N VAL A 704 29.04 17.74 31.45
CA VAL A 704 28.47 16.67 30.64
C VAL A 704 27.94 15.58 31.58
N LYS A 705 26.62 15.45 31.67
CA LYS A 705 25.96 14.37 32.40
C LYS A 705 25.72 13.20 31.47
N VAL A 706 26.26 12.04 31.83
CA VAL A 706 26.04 10.75 31.18
C VAL A 706 25.12 9.93 32.07
N SER A 707 23.98 9.46 31.57
CA SER A 707 23.00 8.70 32.34
C SER A 707 22.47 7.50 31.58
N ILE A 708 22.06 6.47 32.31
CA ILE A 708 21.47 5.25 31.77
C ILE A 708 20.00 5.20 32.20
N GLU A 709 19.10 5.06 31.23
CA GLU A 709 17.65 4.99 31.44
C GLU A 709 17.08 3.65 30.95
N GLU A 710 16.05 3.12 31.62
CA GLU A 710 15.32 1.90 31.23
C GLU A 710 14.05 2.26 30.46
N HIS A 711 13.75 1.57 29.34
CA HIS A 711 12.56 1.87 28.54
C HIS A 711 11.25 1.40 29.21
N GLN A 712 10.45 2.34 29.72
CA GLN A 712 9.06 2.06 30.12
C GLN A 712 8.08 2.24 28.95
N GLY A 713 7.89 1.20 28.12
CA GLY A 713 6.67 1.03 27.31
C GLY A 713 6.73 1.32 25.80
N ILE A 714 6.36 0.27 25.03
CA ILE A 714 5.81 0.21 23.65
C ILE A 714 6.17 1.36 22.70
N ASN A 715 7.42 1.39 22.25
CA ASN A 715 7.73 1.87 20.91
C ASN A 715 7.85 0.63 20.00
N ARG A 716 6.94 0.47 19.03
CA ARG A 716 6.73 -0.77 18.22
C ARG A 716 7.94 -1.23 17.37
N TRP A 717 9.09 -0.56 17.53
CA TRP A 717 10.30 -0.72 16.73
C TRP A 717 11.60 -0.69 17.55
N SER A 718 11.54 -0.47 18.87
CA SER A 718 12.65 -0.72 19.80
C SER A 718 12.34 -2.02 20.55
N LEU A 719 13.21 -3.02 20.44
CA LEU A 719 13.07 -4.33 21.08
C LEU A 719 13.82 -4.41 22.43
N ARG A 720 14.19 -3.27 23.05
CA ARG A 720 15.40 -3.23 23.92
C ARG A 720 15.23 -2.46 25.23
N SER A 721 16.11 -2.80 26.18
CA SER A 721 15.94 -2.51 27.61
C SER A 721 16.64 -1.24 28.14
N TRP A 722 17.68 -0.70 27.50
CA TRP A 722 18.50 0.40 28.06
C TRP A 722 18.91 1.47 27.03
N SER A 723 18.89 2.75 27.44
CA SER A 723 19.36 3.90 26.65
C SER A 723 20.47 4.65 27.38
N LEU A 724 21.54 5.03 26.67
CA LEU A 724 22.60 5.90 27.16
C LEU A 724 22.36 7.33 26.69
N LYS A 725 22.35 8.28 27.61
CA LYS A 725 22.02 9.67 27.35
C LYS A 725 23.12 10.62 27.84
N PHE A 726 23.56 11.51 26.96
CA PHE A 726 24.53 12.57 27.21
C PHE A 726 23.83 13.93 27.21
N GLU A 727 23.97 14.70 28.29
CA GLU A 727 23.35 16.02 28.46
C GLU A 727 24.40 17.05 28.87
N VAL A 728 24.39 18.23 28.24
CA VAL A 728 25.20 19.36 28.72
C VAL A 728 24.37 20.29 29.58
N LEU A 729 24.71 20.35 30.86
CA LEU A 729 24.00 21.12 31.88
C LEU A 729 24.86 22.30 32.37
N PRO A 730 24.28 23.45 32.74
CA PRO A 730 25.03 24.49 33.42
C PRO A 730 25.51 23.98 34.78
N ILE A 731 26.68 24.43 35.22
CA ILE A 731 27.07 24.25 36.63
C ILE A 731 26.27 25.30 37.41
N GLU A 732 25.25 24.86 38.15
CA GLU A 732 24.56 25.74 39.10
C GLU A 732 25.60 26.25 40.11
N ARG A 733 25.92 27.55 40.03
CA ARG A 733 26.58 28.23 41.14
C ARG A 733 25.58 28.19 42.29
N ALA A 734 25.91 27.47 43.36
CA ALA A 734 25.25 27.66 44.64
C ALA A 734 25.27 29.18 44.91
N SER A 735 24.09 29.76 45.10
CA SER A 735 23.98 31.13 45.56
C SER A 735 24.64 31.23 46.93
N GLN A 736 25.82 31.83 46.98
CA GLN A 736 26.42 32.43 48.16
C GLN A 736 26.95 33.81 47.76
#